data_AF-A0A9D7NN37-F1
#
_entry.id   AF-A0A9D7NN37-F1
#
_cell.length_a   1.000
_cell.length_b   1.000
_cell.length_c   1.000
_cell.angle_alpha   90.00
_cell.angle_beta   90.00
_cell.angle_gamma   90.00
#
_symmetry.space_group_name_H-M   'P 1'
#
loop_
_entity.id
_entity.type
_entity.pdbx_description
1 polymer ?
#
loop_
_entity_poly.entity_id
_entity_poly.type
_entity_poly.pdbx_seq_one_letter_code
_entity_poly.pdbx_strand_id
1 'polypeptide(L)'
;MATSYAAVKALPAHVLESIAAREYHASVHAHELQAPNRAQGFRTRFRDDGIELVERDSSAQSLLRLSLVQWGRADHLQSADLGVLVANEVRVERRSNTLTEWYINTPEGLEHGFDLAQAPPGRGALEFHLQSDRPAQWMHADLIEFGGAEDTLRYSKLRAWDAAGRLLPTQMVLADAHRVVIRVDDTDARYPITIDPLLQRTADIVRTSGQSGAEFGTRIANAGDVNNDGVDDLVVGAYRFDSNGLTDNGAAFVYLGPDFTTSTFLSVNQAGAGFGAGVGGAGDVNLDGFDDVVIGAPGFDGTAGTNSGAAYVYFGGVGTFDATADATIQGPASSANMGAAVRGVGDVNNDGIDDLAVGVPRYNPGGRPDQGGAFIYYGASNFNTTADAVLAINDLSVNSGNALASGDVNGDAINDVIVGSTGYESSANFINEGAAVVYFGGVVTIDTTPDAILRSGQVGATGGASVAVGDFNGDGIGDVLSGAPLSSAATTEAGMVQVWFGNTGSFDTLVDVTLFGTDMVEDFGRSVATLPDINDDGREEIVVGAPRSYNGFGLRTGEVKLYFSAPNGFSSSPSLVLEGTQTDALFGNSVAIGRFNSDSLFDVAAGEPALDISPGVNNGAFYLYFGQSIKVFKNGFE
;
A
#
# COMPACT_ATOMS: atom_id res chain seq x y z
N MET A 1 -9.67 -49.98 14.47
CA MET A 1 -8.98 -49.31 15.59
C MET A 1 -8.67 -47.91 15.12
N ALA A 2 -9.49 -46.94 15.53
CA ALA A 2 -9.27 -45.52 15.26
C ALA A 2 -9.13 -44.84 16.62
N THR A 3 -8.03 -44.13 16.84
CA THR A 3 -7.78 -43.31 18.03
C THR A 3 -7.78 -41.85 17.63
N SER A 4 -8.56 -41.10 18.40
CA SER A 4 -8.94 -39.69 18.28
C SER A 4 -7.78 -38.71 18.42
N TYR A 5 -7.73 -37.72 17.53
CA TYR A 5 -7.10 -36.42 17.81
C TYR A 5 -8.00 -35.64 18.79
N ALA A 6 -7.42 -35.19 19.90
CA ALA A 6 -8.11 -34.38 20.89
C ALA A 6 -8.23 -32.94 20.39
N ALA A 7 -9.45 -32.40 20.47
CA ALA A 7 -9.75 -31.00 20.20
C ALA A 7 -8.97 -30.09 21.15
N VAL A 8 -8.15 -29.18 20.60
CA VAL A 8 -7.60 -28.04 21.33
C VAL A 8 -8.78 -27.11 21.61
N LYS A 9 -9.11 -26.94 22.89
CA LYS A 9 -10.21 -26.09 23.34
C LYS A 9 -9.78 -24.63 23.15
N ALA A 10 -10.47 -23.89 22.28
CA ALA A 10 -10.24 -22.46 22.10
C ALA A 10 -10.35 -21.70 23.43
N LEU A 11 -9.44 -20.76 23.68
CA LEU A 11 -9.47 -19.93 24.88
C LEU A 11 -10.69 -18.98 24.82
N PRO A 12 -11.32 -18.66 25.96
CA PRO A 12 -12.40 -17.67 26.01
C PRO A 12 -11.94 -16.28 25.53
N ALA A 13 -12.80 -15.51 24.86
CA ALA A 13 -12.49 -14.18 24.30
C ALA A 13 -11.84 -13.20 25.30
N HIS A 14 -12.37 -13.10 26.52
CA HIS A 14 -11.78 -12.27 27.59
C HIS A 14 -10.35 -12.70 28.01
N VAL A 15 -10.00 -13.98 27.83
CA VAL A 15 -8.64 -14.48 28.07
C VAL A 15 -7.73 -14.08 26.90
N LEU A 16 -8.23 -14.14 25.66
CA LEU A 16 -7.51 -13.66 24.48
C LEU A 16 -7.29 -12.15 24.53
N GLU A 17 -8.26 -11.35 24.95
CA GLU A 17 -8.13 -9.90 25.21
C GLU A 17 -7.07 -9.61 26.28
N SER A 18 -7.09 -10.37 27.39
CA SER A 18 -6.09 -10.22 28.44
C SER A 18 -4.67 -10.64 28.00
N ILE A 19 -4.57 -11.54 27.02
CA ILE A 19 -3.30 -11.96 26.41
C ILE A 19 -2.83 -10.92 25.40
N ALA A 20 -3.72 -10.42 24.53
CA ALA A 20 -3.44 -9.40 23.52
C ALA A 20 -3.05 -8.05 24.15
N ALA A 21 -3.73 -7.62 25.23
CA ALA A 21 -3.35 -6.41 25.97
C ALA A 21 -2.00 -6.58 26.70
N ARG A 22 -1.69 -7.79 27.18
CA ARG A 22 -0.36 -8.12 27.72
C ARG A 22 0.75 -8.08 26.66
N GLU A 23 0.41 -8.09 25.37
CA GLU A 23 1.39 -7.92 24.29
C GLU A 23 1.84 -6.47 24.10
N TYR A 24 1.41 -5.54 24.96
CA TYR A 24 1.90 -4.16 24.98
C TYR A 24 2.29 -3.67 26.35
N HIS A 25 1.76 -4.30 27.40
CA HIS A 25 2.03 -3.89 28.77
C HIS A 25 3.44 -4.28 29.21
N ALA A 26 4.08 -3.38 29.95
CA ALA A 26 5.39 -3.65 30.51
C ALA A 26 5.29 -4.72 31.60
N SER A 27 6.17 -5.73 31.52
CA SER A 27 6.24 -6.82 32.49
C SER A 27 7.68 -7.23 32.75
N VAL A 28 7.92 -7.76 33.96
CA VAL A 28 9.24 -8.26 34.34
C VAL A 28 9.38 -9.70 33.85
N HIS A 29 10.39 -9.96 33.02
CA HIS A 29 10.75 -11.29 32.55
C HIS A 29 12.25 -11.48 32.67
N ALA A 30 12.69 -12.60 33.26
CA ALA A 30 14.11 -12.88 33.48
C ALA A 30 14.91 -11.72 34.15
N HIS A 31 14.25 -10.97 35.05
CA HIS A 31 14.77 -9.77 35.74
C HIS A 31 14.93 -8.50 34.88
N GLU A 32 14.42 -8.48 33.65
CA GLU A 32 14.38 -7.30 32.80
C GLU A 32 12.93 -6.80 32.65
N LEU A 33 12.74 -5.48 32.74
CA LEU A 33 11.45 -4.86 32.42
C LEU A 33 11.36 -4.76 30.90
N GLN A 34 10.36 -5.39 30.31
CA GLN A 34 10.18 -5.41 28.85
C GLN A 34 8.72 -5.29 28.47
N ALA A 35 8.45 -4.74 27.29
CA ALA A 35 7.15 -4.75 26.64
C ALA A 35 7.32 -5.30 25.22
N PRO A 36 6.74 -6.45 24.87
CA PRO A 36 6.64 -6.86 23.47
C PRO A 36 5.80 -5.85 22.69
N ASN A 37 5.97 -5.78 21.38
CA ASN A 37 5.10 -5.04 20.49
C ASN A 37 4.93 -5.88 19.23
N ARG A 38 3.87 -6.72 19.21
CA ARG A 38 3.56 -7.53 18.01
C ARG A 38 3.35 -6.66 16.78
N ALA A 39 2.76 -5.48 16.94
CA ALA A 39 2.42 -4.60 15.85
C ALA A 39 3.66 -4.21 15.07
N GLN A 40 4.71 -3.87 15.79
CA GLN A 40 5.92 -3.33 15.19
C GLN A 40 7.00 -4.39 15.00
N GLY A 41 6.68 -5.68 15.20
CA GLY A 41 7.63 -6.78 15.13
C GLY A 41 8.79 -6.71 16.13
N PHE A 42 8.78 -5.79 17.11
CA PHE A 42 9.87 -5.62 18.08
C PHE A 42 9.45 -5.89 19.53
N ARG A 43 10.43 -5.90 20.42
CA ARG A 43 10.26 -5.86 21.87
C ARG A 43 11.13 -4.77 22.46
N THR A 44 10.54 -3.94 23.31
CA THR A 44 11.25 -2.93 24.08
C THR A 44 11.75 -3.53 25.38
N ARG A 45 13.07 -3.48 25.60
CA ARG A 45 13.68 -3.66 26.92
C ARG A 45 13.94 -2.30 27.52
N PHE A 46 13.34 -2.02 28.67
CA PHE A 46 13.54 -0.77 29.39
C PHE A 46 14.80 -0.88 30.25
N ARG A 47 15.69 0.09 30.10
CA ARG A 47 17.00 0.14 30.75
C ARG A 47 17.10 1.40 31.62
N ASP A 48 17.98 1.36 32.61
CA ASP A 48 18.20 2.51 33.50
C ASP A 48 18.69 3.76 32.76
N ASP A 49 19.26 3.60 31.56
CA ASP A 49 19.78 4.63 30.67
C ASP A 49 18.89 4.92 29.44
N GLY A 50 17.81 4.17 29.20
CA GLY A 50 16.90 4.38 28.07
C GLY A 50 16.20 3.09 27.63
N ILE A 51 16.23 2.79 26.34
CA ILE A 51 15.60 1.59 25.77
C ILE A 51 16.56 0.80 24.87
N GLU A 52 16.28 -0.49 24.74
CA GLU A 52 16.81 -1.36 23.70
C GLU A 52 15.62 -2.03 22.99
N LEU A 53 15.44 -1.76 21.71
CA LEU A 53 14.55 -2.51 20.84
C LEU A 53 15.28 -3.75 20.34
N VAL A 54 14.65 -4.91 20.45
CA VAL A 54 15.11 -6.18 19.89
C VAL A 54 14.02 -6.81 19.03
N GLU A 55 14.40 -7.72 18.15
CA GLU A 55 13.43 -8.56 17.44
C GLU A 55 12.46 -9.25 18.41
N ARG A 56 11.16 -9.24 18.10
CA ARG A 56 10.14 -9.74 19.05
C ARG A 56 10.35 -11.22 19.35
N ASP A 57 10.64 -12.00 18.31
CA ASP A 57 10.73 -13.46 18.36
C ASP A 57 12.17 -13.97 18.52
N SER A 58 13.16 -13.07 18.39
CA SER A 58 14.57 -13.36 18.61
C SER A 58 15.18 -12.39 19.61
N SER A 59 15.50 -12.89 20.81
CA SER A 59 16.15 -12.08 21.85
C SER A 59 17.60 -11.68 21.55
N ALA A 60 18.15 -12.11 20.41
CA ALA A 60 19.57 -12.01 20.05
C ALA A 60 19.90 -10.83 19.12
N GLN A 61 18.92 -10.29 18.39
CA GLN A 61 19.14 -9.20 17.43
C GLN A 61 18.67 -7.86 18.02
N SER A 62 19.63 -6.98 18.33
CA SER A 62 19.36 -5.60 18.76
C SER A 62 19.05 -4.75 17.54
N LEU A 63 17.88 -4.12 17.52
CA LEU A 63 17.43 -3.22 16.48
C LEU A 63 17.95 -1.80 16.74
N LEU A 64 17.77 -1.29 17.95
CA LEU A 64 18.20 0.07 18.34
C LEU A 64 18.35 0.17 19.86
N ARG A 65 19.42 0.82 20.31
CA ARG A 65 19.51 1.39 21.66
C ARG A 65 19.44 2.90 21.58
N LEU A 66 18.52 3.46 22.35
CA LEU A 66 18.27 4.90 22.38
C LEU A 66 18.24 5.38 23.84
N SER A 67 19.06 6.39 24.13
CA SER A 67 19.25 6.90 25.48
C SER A 67 19.25 8.42 25.50
N LEU A 68 18.43 9.04 26.35
CA LEU A 68 18.60 10.45 26.70
C LEU A 68 19.92 10.62 27.47
N VAL A 69 20.83 11.44 26.93
CA VAL A 69 22.15 11.67 27.54
C VAL A 69 22.27 13.07 28.14
N GLN A 70 21.68 14.07 27.48
CA GLN A 70 21.68 15.46 27.96
C GLN A 70 20.36 16.14 27.64
N TRP A 71 20.00 17.14 28.44
CA TRP A 71 18.85 17.98 28.18
C TRP A 71 19.07 19.37 28.78
N GLY A 72 18.29 20.37 28.36
CA GLY A 72 18.32 21.71 28.94
C GLY A 72 18.34 22.81 27.88
N ARG A 73 18.91 23.96 28.23
CA ARG A 73 19.09 25.06 27.29
C ARG A 73 20.35 24.85 26.47
N ALA A 74 20.35 25.29 25.20
CA ALA A 74 21.50 25.11 24.31
C ALA A 74 22.85 25.62 24.88
N ASP A 75 22.84 26.64 25.74
CA ASP A 75 24.05 27.15 26.41
C ASP A 75 24.32 26.51 27.80
N HIS A 76 23.41 25.67 28.28
CA HIS A 76 23.42 25.08 29.61
C HIS A 76 22.73 23.71 29.62
N LEU A 77 23.36 22.75 28.95
CA LEU A 77 22.94 21.35 28.96
C LEU A 77 23.40 20.66 30.26
N GLN A 78 22.53 19.84 30.81
CA GLN A 78 22.77 19.00 31.98
C GLN A 78 22.63 17.53 31.60
N SER A 79 23.32 16.65 32.34
CA SER A 79 23.22 15.21 32.16
C SER A 79 21.82 14.69 32.53
N ALA A 80 21.37 13.67 31.81
CA ALA A 80 20.10 13.00 32.05
C ALA A 80 20.20 11.98 33.20
N ASP A 81 20.48 12.47 34.41
CA ASP A 81 20.54 11.65 35.62
C ASP A 81 19.12 11.49 36.20
N LEU A 82 18.37 10.53 35.66
CA LEU A 82 17.01 10.21 36.08
C LEU A 82 16.99 9.06 37.12
N GLY A 83 15.92 9.00 37.91
CA GLY A 83 15.73 7.94 38.92
C GLY A 83 15.49 6.55 38.31
N VAL A 84 15.17 5.58 39.17
CA VAL A 84 14.86 4.21 38.75
C VAL A 84 13.59 4.14 37.89
N LEU A 85 13.55 3.16 36.99
CA LEU A 85 12.36 2.85 36.19
C LEU A 85 11.19 2.43 37.09
N VAL A 86 10.02 2.98 36.81
CA VAL A 86 8.74 2.64 37.43
C VAL A 86 7.75 2.30 36.33
N ALA A 87 7.09 1.15 36.44
CA ALA A 87 6.03 0.74 35.53
C ALA A 87 4.68 0.77 36.24
N ASN A 88 3.69 1.43 35.64
CA ASN A 88 2.29 1.03 35.75
C ASN A 88 1.94 0.33 34.43
N GLU A 89 1.00 -0.62 34.41
CA GLU A 89 0.82 -1.58 33.31
C GLU A 89 0.94 -0.99 31.88
N VAL A 90 0.51 0.25 31.67
CA VAL A 90 0.49 0.94 30.36
C VAL A 90 1.67 1.90 30.14
N ARG A 91 2.31 2.40 31.20
CA ARG A 91 3.37 3.43 31.14
C ARG A 91 4.59 3.06 31.97
N VAL A 92 5.75 3.11 31.34
CA VAL A 92 7.06 3.01 32.00
C VAL A 92 7.68 4.38 32.08
N GLU A 93 8.16 4.81 33.23
CA GLU A 93 8.78 6.12 33.39
C GLU A 93 9.99 6.10 34.31
N ARG A 94 10.90 7.04 34.08
CA ARG A 94 11.97 7.42 35.00
C ARG A 94 11.96 8.93 35.16
N ARG A 95 12.23 9.41 36.38
CA ARG A 95 12.07 10.84 36.68
C ARG A 95 13.12 11.38 37.63
N SER A 96 13.39 12.66 37.47
CA SER A 96 14.06 13.54 38.44
C SER A 96 13.00 14.46 39.09
N ASN A 97 13.44 15.52 39.77
CA ASN A 97 12.54 16.54 40.29
C ASN A 97 11.94 17.44 39.19
N THR A 98 12.55 17.48 38.00
CA THR A 98 12.19 18.45 36.94
C THR A 98 11.81 17.80 35.62
N LEU A 99 12.43 16.68 35.27
CA LEU A 99 12.19 15.96 34.03
C LEU A 99 11.68 14.56 34.33
N THR A 100 10.60 14.17 33.66
CA THR A 100 10.14 12.78 33.53
C THR A 100 10.35 12.35 32.09
N GLU A 101 11.00 11.22 31.88
CA GLU A 101 11.01 10.51 30.61
C GLU A 101 10.11 9.30 30.74
N TRP A 102 9.22 9.12 29.77
CA TRP A 102 8.19 8.11 29.81
C TRP A 102 8.08 7.39 28.48
N TYR A 103 7.57 6.17 28.56
CA TYR A 103 7.34 5.30 27.42
C TYR A 103 5.95 4.68 27.52
N ILE A 104 5.21 4.76 26.42
CA ILE A 104 3.94 4.07 26.26
C ILE A 104 4.05 3.22 25.01
N ASN A 105 3.85 1.93 25.17
CA ASN A 105 3.97 0.97 24.08
C ASN A 105 2.57 0.70 23.54
N THR A 106 2.34 1.06 22.28
CA THR A 106 1.03 1.02 21.61
C THR A 106 1.12 0.20 20.32
N PRO A 107 0.00 -0.13 19.66
CA PRO A 107 0.03 -0.71 18.31
C PRO A 107 0.81 0.14 17.30
N GLU A 108 0.75 1.46 17.42
CA GLU A 108 1.39 2.38 16.49
C GLU A 108 2.91 2.39 16.67
N GLY A 109 3.43 2.12 17.87
CA GLY A 109 4.85 2.27 18.13
C GLY A 109 5.18 2.26 19.61
N LEU A 110 6.39 2.73 19.91
CA LEU A 110 6.77 3.13 21.25
C LEU A 110 6.76 4.66 21.32
N GLU A 111 5.78 5.24 21.98
CA GLU A 111 5.83 6.66 22.37
C GLU A 111 6.99 6.84 23.34
N HIS A 112 7.85 7.83 23.09
CA HIS A 112 9.04 8.12 23.88
C HIS A 112 9.01 9.58 24.33
N GLY A 113 8.14 9.87 25.29
CA GLY A 113 7.85 11.23 25.69
C GLY A 113 8.67 11.77 26.86
N PHE A 114 8.61 13.10 26.99
CA PHE A 114 9.28 13.88 28.02
C PHE A 114 8.30 14.89 28.63
N ASP A 115 8.10 14.83 29.95
CA ASP A 115 7.36 15.85 30.71
C ASP A 115 8.34 16.71 31.49
N LEU A 116 8.36 18.01 31.18
CA LEU A 116 9.23 18.98 31.80
C LEU A 116 8.42 19.90 32.72
N ALA A 117 8.62 19.78 34.04
CA ALA A 117 7.80 20.43 35.04
C ALA A 117 8.01 21.96 35.14
N GLN A 118 9.21 22.44 34.80
CA GLN A 118 9.58 23.85 34.85
C GLN A 118 10.73 24.17 33.88
N ALA A 119 10.86 25.44 33.51
CA ALA A 119 11.91 25.89 32.61
C ALA A 119 13.32 25.60 33.17
N PRO A 120 14.22 24.97 32.38
CA PRO A 120 15.60 24.74 32.80
C PRO A 120 16.40 26.05 32.79
N PRO A 121 17.47 26.14 33.60
CA PRO A 121 18.37 27.28 33.59
C PRO A 121 19.09 27.40 32.24
N GLY A 122 19.51 28.63 31.89
CA GLY A 122 20.24 28.93 30.65
C GLY A 122 19.41 29.77 29.66
N ARG A 123 19.87 29.83 28.40
CA ARG A 123 19.28 30.55 27.27
C ARG A 123 19.36 29.73 25.98
N GLY A 124 18.55 30.12 25.00
CA GLY A 124 18.47 29.45 23.70
C GLY A 124 17.38 28.38 23.69
N ALA A 125 17.37 27.60 22.60
CA ALA A 125 16.38 26.55 22.40
C ALA A 125 16.43 25.53 23.55
N LEU A 126 15.26 24.99 23.90
CA LEU A 126 15.15 23.82 24.76
C LEU A 126 15.55 22.59 23.92
N GLU A 127 16.53 21.83 24.39
CA GLU A 127 17.11 20.69 23.66
C GLU A 127 17.10 19.41 24.50
N PHE A 128 16.84 18.28 23.84
CA PHE A 128 16.96 16.92 24.36
C PHE A 128 17.86 16.12 23.43
N HIS A 129 18.98 15.64 23.96
CA HIS A 129 20.03 14.96 23.20
C HIS A 129 19.94 13.46 23.45
N LEU A 130 19.67 12.71 22.39
CA LEU A 130 19.53 11.27 22.37
C LEU A 130 20.78 10.64 21.75
N GLN A 131 21.36 9.63 22.41
CA GLN A 131 22.41 8.77 21.88
C GLN A 131 21.78 7.53 21.27
N SER A 132 22.13 7.25 20.01
CA SER A 132 21.79 6.03 19.31
C SER A 132 23.02 5.14 19.15
N ASP A 133 22.87 3.82 19.23
CA ASP A 133 23.92 2.86 18.83
C ASP A 133 23.93 2.57 17.33
N ARG A 134 22.85 2.91 16.61
CA ARG A 134 22.74 2.86 15.16
C ARG A 134 22.99 4.24 14.53
N PRO A 135 23.50 4.30 13.29
CA PRO A 135 23.52 5.54 12.52
C PRO A 135 22.10 6.08 12.32
N ALA A 136 21.97 7.40 12.37
CA ALA A 136 20.74 8.14 12.18
C ALA A 136 20.83 9.01 10.93
N GLN A 137 19.73 9.09 10.19
CA GLN A 137 19.56 9.94 9.01
C GLN A 137 18.42 10.93 9.26
N TRP A 138 18.66 12.19 8.88
CA TRP A 138 17.67 13.24 8.98
C TRP A 138 16.85 13.26 7.69
N MET A 139 15.54 13.02 7.81
CA MET A 139 14.63 13.04 6.67
C MET A 139 13.98 14.41 6.55
N HIS A 140 13.34 14.85 7.63
CA HIS A 140 12.78 16.20 7.77
C HIS A 140 12.64 16.58 9.26
N ALA A 141 12.04 17.73 9.55
CA ALA A 141 12.03 18.35 10.87
C ALA A 141 11.39 17.50 11.99
N ASP A 142 10.61 16.49 11.69
CA ASP A 142 9.92 15.64 12.68
C ASP A 142 10.19 14.16 12.46
N LEU A 143 11.11 13.80 11.55
CA LEU A 143 11.43 12.42 11.21
C LEU A 143 12.94 12.19 11.15
N ILE A 144 13.39 11.27 12.01
CA ILE A 144 14.71 10.64 11.95
C ILE A 144 14.54 9.16 11.63
N GLU A 145 15.40 8.63 10.78
CA GLU A 145 15.51 7.19 10.54
C GLU A 145 16.78 6.65 11.18
N PHE A 146 16.67 5.53 11.90
CA PHE A 146 17.80 4.79 12.46
C PHE A 146 18.04 3.51 11.67
N GLY A 147 19.30 3.17 11.41
CA GLY A 147 19.67 1.92 10.75
C GLY A 147 19.92 2.07 9.25
N GLY A 148 19.52 1.07 8.47
CA GLY A 148 19.67 1.00 7.01
C GLY A 148 18.49 0.23 6.40
N ALA A 149 18.41 0.19 5.06
CA ALA A 149 17.19 -0.10 4.28
C ALA A 149 16.32 -1.31 4.67
N GLU A 150 16.84 -2.31 5.38
CA GLU A 150 16.12 -3.54 5.77
C GLU A 150 15.72 -3.61 7.26
N ASP A 151 16.27 -2.73 8.12
CA ASP A 151 16.00 -2.68 9.56
C ASP A 151 15.72 -1.23 10.03
N THR A 152 15.11 -0.40 9.18
CA THR A 152 14.93 1.01 9.49
C THR A 152 13.88 1.21 10.59
N LEU A 153 14.23 2.00 11.61
CA LEU A 153 13.30 2.47 12.63
C LEU A 153 13.08 3.97 12.47
N ARG A 154 11.82 4.41 12.47
CA ARG A 154 11.44 5.83 12.38
C ARG A 154 11.19 6.40 13.75
N TYR A 155 11.80 7.53 14.03
CA TYR A 155 11.49 8.36 15.17
C TYR A 155 10.80 9.62 14.65
N SER A 156 9.48 9.64 14.85
CA SER A 156 8.55 10.48 14.10
C SER A 156 7.49 11.11 15.00
N LYS A 157 6.45 11.70 14.39
CA LYS A 157 5.26 12.24 15.07
C LYS A 157 5.56 13.23 16.21
N LEU A 158 6.73 13.89 16.17
CA LEU A 158 7.17 14.82 17.20
C LEU A 158 6.18 15.96 17.39
N ARG A 159 5.55 16.01 18.57
CA ARG A 159 4.74 17.15 19.00
C ARG A 159 5.16 17.59 20.38
N ALA A 160 4.94 18.87 20.67
CA ALA A 160 5.05 19.40 22.02
C ALA A 160 3.91 20.35 22.32
N TRP A 161 3.44 20.36 23.57
CA TRP A 161 2.43 21.29 24.04
C TRP A 161 2.69 21.74 25.47
N ASP A 162 2.25 22.96 25.77
CA ASP A 162 2.37 23.56 27.08
C ASP A 162 1.14 23.25 27.98
N ALA A 163 1.18 23.69 29.23
CA ALA A 163 0.13 23.46 30.22
C ALA A 163 -1.24 24.08 29.88
N ALA A 164 -1.30 24.97 28.89
CA ALA A 164 -2.55 25.50 28.35
C ALA A 164 -3.06 24.71 27.13
N GLY A 165 -2.36 23.63 26.74
CA GLY A 165 -2.65 22.86 25.53
C GLY A 165 -2.20 23.54 24.25
N ARG A 166 -1.36 24.58 24.33
CA ARG A 166 -0.84 25.27 23.14
C ARG A 166 0.27 24.43 22.53
N LEU A 167 0.12 24.05 21.25
CA LEU A 167 1.18 23.41 20.48
C LEU A 167 2.39 24.35 20.36
N LEU A 168 3.58 23.79 20.58
CA LEU A 168 4.85 24.48 20.50
C LEU A 168 5.58 24.06 19.21
N PRO A 169 6.27 24.98 18.52
CA PRO A 169 7.11 24.60 17.39
C PRO A 169 8.22 23.63 17.82
N THR A 170 8.38 22.55 17.06
CA THR A 170 9.34 21.48 17.34
C THR A 170 10.16 21.14 16.11
N GLN A 171 11.37 20.64 16.33
CA GLN A 171 12.16 20.00 15.27
C GLN A 171 13.16 18.97 15.83
N MET A 172 13.43 17.91 15.08
CA MET A 172 14.56 17.00 15.22
C MET A 172 15.68 17.44 14.27
N VAL A 173 16.90 17.41 14.78
CA VAL A 173 18.12 17.58 13.99
C VAL A 173 19.15 16.55 14.44
N LEU A 174 20.15 16.32 13.59
CA LEU A 174 21.32 15.52 13.96
C LEU A 174 22.46 16.43 14.37
N ALA A 175 23.03 16.21 15.56
CA ALA A 175 24.31 16.81 15.91
C ALA A 175 25.47 16.02 15.26
N ASP A 176 25.29 14.71 15.13
CA ASP A 176 26.13 13.80 14.36
C ASP A 176 25.31 12.53 14.01
N ALA A 177 25.93 11.57 13.30
CA ALA A 177 25.27 10.34 12.86
C ALA A 177 24.74 9.45 14.00
N HIS A 178 25.08 9.71 15.26
CA HIS A 178 24.62 8.95 16.42
C HIS A 178 24.01 9.83 17.53
N ARG A 179 23.78 11.12 17.24
CA ARG A 179 23.20 12.08 18.18
C ARG A 179 22.01 12.80 17.55
N VAL A 180 20.80 12.40 17.97
CA VAL A 180 19.56 13.11 17.65
C VAL A 180 19.31 14.20 18.69
N VAL A 181 18.91 15.38 18.24
CA VAL A 181 18.54 16.50 19.10
C VAL A 181 17.10 16.90 18.80
N ILE A 182 16.22 16.73 19.78
CA ILE A 182 14.88 17.32 19.76
C ILE A 182 15.00 18.75 20.26
N ARG A 183 14.49 19.70 19.49
CA ARG A 183 14.40 21.12 19.82
C ARG A 183 12.96 21.53 19.95
N VAL A 184 12.67 22.29 21.00
CA VAL A 184 11.36 22.88 21.26
C VAL A 184 11.52 24.38 21.40
N ASP A 185 10.72 25.15 20.66
CA ASP A 185 10.56 26.58 20.92
C ASP A 185 9.49 26.77 21.99
N ASP A 186 9.96 26.94 23.22
CA ASP A 186 9.11 27.16 24.38
C ASP A 186 8.93 28.65 24.73
N THR A 187 9.12 29.55 23.75
CA THR A 187 8.89 30.99 23.95
C THR A 187 7.46 31.23 24.43
N ASP A 188 7.35 31.93 25.57
CA ASP A 188 6.09 32.22 26.28
C ASP A 188 5.27 30.97 26.69
N ALA A 189 5.88 29.78 26.70
CA ALA A 189 5.20 28.55 27.09
C ALA A 189 4.88 28.51 28.58
N ARG A 190 3.71 27.95 28.91
CA ARG A 190 3.32 27.67 30.29
C ARG A 190 3.74 26.26 30.69
N TYR A 191 4.60 26.14 31.68
CA TYR A 191 5.01 24.83 32.17
C TYR A 191 3.92 24.16 33.03
N PRO A 192 3.82 22.81 33.05
CA PRO A 192 4.69 21.85 32.37
C PRO A 192 4.57 21.83 30.83
N ILE A 193 5.61 21.37 30.16
CA ILE A 193 5.62 21.07 28.73
C ILE A 193 5.72 19.55 28.57
N THR A 194 4.91 18.99 27.67
CA THR A 194 5.02 17.59 27.25
C THR A 194 5.54 17.56 25.81
N ILE A 195 6.44 16.62 25.54
CA ILE A 195 7.05 16.37 24.23
C ILE A 195 6.82 14.89 23.95
N ASP A 196 6.32 14.57 22.77
CA ASP A 196 5.81 13.24 22.46
C ASP A 196 6.16 12.85 21.01
N PRO A 197 7.31 12.22 20.80
CA PRO A 197 7.67 11.53 19.57
C PRO A 197 7.32 10.03 19.64
N LEU A 198 7.14 9.44 18.47
CA LEU A 198 6.79 8.03 18.29
C LEU A 198 7.91 7.27 17.56
N LEU A 199 8.36 6.18 18.14
CA LEU A 199 9.33 5.25 17.53
C LEU A 199 8.58 4.06 16.90
N GLN A 200 8.71 3.88 15.59
CA GLN A 200 8.00 2.87 14.79
C GLN A 200 8.98 2.10 13.90
N ARG A 201 8.60 0.88 13.51
CA ARG A 201 9.28 0.16 12.42
C ARG A 201 8.77 0.69 11.07
N THR A 202 9.63 0.74 10.07
CA THR A 202 9.23 1.09 8.69
C THR A 202 8.48 -0.06 8.02
N ALA A 203 8.13 0.13 6.74
CA ALA A 203 7.95 -0.99 5.82
C ALA A 203 9.06 -2.03 6.04
N ASP A 204 8.68 -3.30 6.00
CA ASP A 204 9.61 -4.42 6.18
C ASP A 204 10.62 -4.49 5.04
N ILE A 205 10.20 -4.12 3.82
CA ILE A 205 11.07 -4.06 2.65
C ILE A 205 10.84 -2.75 1.89
N VAL A 206 11.92 -2.09 1.50
CA VAL A 206 11.92 -0.98 0.55
C VAL A 206 12.86 -1.29 -0.60
N ARG A 207 12.41 -1.04 -1.83
CA ARG A 207 13.24 -1.18 -3.04
C ARG A 207 13.08 0.02 -3.95
N THR A 208 14.14 0.36 -4.65
CA THR A 208 14.18 1.42 -5.65
C THR A 208 14.71 0.86 -6.98
N SER A 209 14.47 1.56 -8.08
CA SER A 209 14.95 1.11 -9.40
C SER A 209 16.45 1.28 -9.63
N GLY A 210 17.10 2.13 -8.85
CA GLY A 210 18.48 2.55 -9.10
C GLY A 210 18.65 3.50 -10.31
N GLN A 211 17.55 3.98 -10.91
CA GLN A 211 17.59 4.92 -12.04
C GLN A 211 16.68 6.13 -11.81
N SER A 212 17.26 7.32 -12.01
CA SER A 212 16.52 8.58 -11.94
C SER A 212 15.49 8.71 -13.07
N GLY A 213 14.27 9.10 -12.74
CA GLY A 213 13.18 9.38 -13.69
C GLY A 213 12.42 8.16 -14.18
N ALA A 214 12.69 6.97 -13.64
CA ALA A 214 12.14 5.71 -14.15
C ALA A 214 10.65 5.46 -13.83
N GLU A 215 10.05 6.26 -12.93
CA GLU A 215 8.67 6.12 -12.45
C GLU A 215 8.37 4.75 -11.81
N PHE A 216 9.39 4.16 -11.17
CA PHE A 216 9.30 2.85 -10.52
C PHE A 216 8.34 2.87 -9.33
N GLY A 217 7.42 1.91 -9.27
CA GLY A 217 6.36 1.89 -8.27
C GLY A 217 5.07 2.62 -8.70
N THR A 218 5.01 3.16 -9.92
CA THR A 218 3.75 3.70 -10.48
C THR A 218 2.69 2.60 -10.64
N ARG A 219 3.13 1.37 -10.90
CA ARG A 219 2.29 0.17 -10.91
C ARG A 219 3.00 -0.96 -10.19
N ILE A 220 2.26 -1.63 -9.31
CA ILE A 220 2.66 -2.81 -8.56
C ILE A 220 1.49 -3.77 -8.65
N ALA A 221 1.77 -5.06 -8.78
CA ALA A 221 0.76 -6.10 -8.70
C ALA A 221 1.33 -7.34 -7.99
N ASN A 222 0.43 -8.07 -7.34
CA ASN A 222 0.69 -9.45 -6.94
C ASN A 222 0.84 -10.28 -8.23
N ALA A 223 1.95 -11.00 -8.34
CA ALA A 223 2.26 -11.85 -9.47
C ALA A 223 1.68 -13.28 -9.32
N GLY A 224 1.18 -13.63 -8.14
CA GLY A 224 0.91 -15.00 -7.75
C GLY A 224 2.19 -15.70 -7.29
N ASP A 225 2.10 -17.00 -7.02
CA ASP A 225 3.25 -17.84 -6.69
C ASP A 225 3.88 -18.39 -7.98
N VAL A 226 4.76 -17.60 -8.60
CA VAL A 226 5.27 -17.89 -9.95
C VAL A 226 6.34 -18.97 -9.94
N ASN A 227 6.82 -19.37 -8.76
CA ASN A 227 7.85 -20.38 -8.57
C ASN A 227 7.37 -21.62 -7.78
N ASN A 228 6.12 -21.60 -7.29
CA ASN A 228 5.44 -22.61 -6.48
C ASN A 228 6.15 -22.94 -5.16
N ASP A 229 6.61 -21.91 -4.44
CA ASP A 229 7.24 -22.03 -3.12
C ASP A 229 6.28 -21.80 -1.93
N GLY A 230 5.03 -21.45 -2.23
CA GLY A 230 3.95 -21.19 -1.29
C GLY A 230 3.87 -19.74 -0.81
N VAL A 231 4.65 -18.83 -1.40
CA VAL A 231 4.65 -17.39 -1.14
C VAL A 231 4.33 -16.66 -2.44
N ASP A 232 3.47 -15.63 -2.35
CA ASP A 232 3.17 -14.79 -3.51
C ASP A 232 4.40 -13.94 -3.88
N ASP A 233 4.56 -13.69 -5.17
CA ASP A 233 5.61 -12.88 -5.75
C ASP A 233 5.08 -11.50 -6.17
N LEU A 234 5.99 -10.56 -6.45
CA LEU A 234 5.62 -9.17 -6.78
C LEU A 234 6.17 -8.75 -8.13
N VAL A 235 5.35 -8.09 -8.93
CA VAL A 235 5.78 -7.44 -10.17
C VAL A 235 5.64 -5.91 -10.07
N VAL A 236 6.71 -5.20 -10.41
CA VAL A 236 6.80 -3.73 -10.29
C VAL A 236 7.20 -3.11 -11.62
N GLY A 237 6.43 -2.12 -12.06
CA GLY A 237 6.66 -1.39 -13.32
C GLY A 237 7.48 -0.12 -13.15
N ALA A 238 8.33 0.17 -14.15
CA ALA A 238 9.08 1.40 -14.33
C ALA A 238 9.05 1.81 -15.80
N TYR A 239 7.92 2.38 -16.23
CA TYR A 239 7.63 2.58 -17.65
C TYR A 239 8.52 3.63 -18.33
N ARG A 240 9.26 4.44 -17.57
CA ARG A 240 10.26 5.40 -18.08
C ARG A 240 11.70 4.93 -17.90
N PHE A 241 11.90 3.66 -17.58
CA PHE A 241 13.24 3.13 -17.39
C PHE A 241 14.01 3.10 -18.73
N ASP A 242 15.22 3.68 -18.72
CA ASP A 242 16.17 3.68 -19.81
C ASP A 242 17.11 2.47 -19.71
N SER A 243 17.14 1.62 -20.72
CA SER A 243 18.03 0.46 -20.76
C SER A 243 18.59 0.24 -22.16
N ASN A 244 19.74 -0.44 -22.24
CA ASN A 244 20.39 -0.76 -23.52
C ASN A 244 20.63 0.46 -24.46
N GLY A 245 20.75 1.66 -23.88
CA GLY A 245 20.93 2.91 -24.62
C GLY A 245 19.66 3.46 -25.29
N LEU A 246 18.49 2.94 -24.93
CA LEU A 246 17.18 3.40 -25.41
C LEU A 246 16.50 4.25 -24.32
N THR A 247 15.89 5.36 -24.74
CA THR A 247 15.12 6.23 -23.86
C THR A 247 13.69 5.72 -23.72
N ASP A 248 13.17 5.70 -22.48
CA ASP A 248 11.79 5.34 -22.13
C ASP A 248 11.34 4.00 -22.74
N ASN A 249 12.27 3.05 -22.92
CA ASN A 249 11.88 1.72 -23.39
C ASN A 249 11.10 0.96 -22.31
N GLY A 250 11.29 1.36 -21.05
CA GLY A 250 10.59 0.86 -19.89
C GLY A 250 11.17 -0.46 -19.37
N ALA A 251 10.85 -0.78 -18.13
CA ALA A 251 11.22 -2.03 -17.47
C ALA A 251 10.11 -2.52 -16.53
N ALA A 252 10.11 -3.82 -16.28
CA ALA A 252 9.41 -4.43 -15.16
C ALA A 252 10.37 -5.32 -14.37
N PHE A 253 10.08 -5.47 -13.09
CA PHE A 253 10.91 -6.19 -12.13
C PHE A 253 10.03 -7.22 -11.43
N VAL A 254 10.33 -8.51 -11.61
CA VAL A 254 9.66 -9.60 -10.90
C VAL A 254 10.53 -9.99 -9.71
N TYR A 255 10.03 -9.75 -8.51
CA TYR A 255 10.70 -10.09 -7.25
C TYR A 255 10.07 -11.34 -6.67
N LEU A 256 10.90 -12.34 -6.39
CA LEU A 256 10.45 -13.55 -5.72
C LEU A 256 10.40 -13.33 -4.20
N GLY A 257 9.32 -13.79 -3.58
CA GLY A 257 9.17 -13.89 -2.13
C GLY A 257 10.06 -14.98 -1.53
N PRO A 258 10.13 -15.08 -0.19
CA PRO A 258 9.66 -14.10 0.80
C PRO A 258 10.65 -12.95 1.03
N ASP A 259 11.86 -13.02 0.47
CA ASP A 259 12.96 -12.11 0.82
C ASP A 259 13.01 -10.84 -0.07
N PHE A 260 12.45 -10.88 -1.28
CA PHE A 260 12.45 -9.80 -2.28
C PHE A 260 13.83 -9.14 -2.48
N THR A 261 14.91 -9.90 -2.33
CA THR A 261 16.29 -9.38 -2.36
C THR A 261 16.79 -9.12 -3.78
N THR A 262 16.34 -9.92 -4.74
CA THR A 262 16.70 -9.81 -6.16
C THR A 262 15.47 -9.89 -7.02
N SER A 263 15.54 -9.23 -8.18
CA SER A 263 14.48 -9.28 -9.19
C SER A 263 15.00 -9.80 -10.52
N THR A 264 14.14 -10.49 -11.27
CA THR A 264 14.33 -10.66 -12.71
C THR A 264 13.99 -9.35 -13.41
N PHE A 265 14.94 -8.81 -14.18
CA PHE A 265 14.77 -7.58 -14.96
C PHE A 265 14.20 -7.91 -16.34
N LEU A 266 13.07 -7.29 -16.68
CA LEU A 266 12.37 -7.46 -17.95
C LEU A 266 12.32 -6.14 -18.70
N SER A 267 12.64 -6.14 -20.00
CA SER A 267 12.48 -4.96 -20.86
C SER A 267 12.33 -5.34 -22.32
N VAL A 268 11.97 -4.36 -23.15
CA VAL A 268 11.89 -4.50 -24.62
C VAL A 268 12.90 -3.61 -25.32
N ASN A 269 13.32 -4.04 -26.51
CA ASN A 269 14.33 -3.32 -27.30
C ASN A 269 13.69 -2.29 -28.26
N GLN A 270 12.89 -1.38 -27.72
CA GLN A 270 12.29 -0.27 -28.48
C GLN A 270 12.18 0.99 -27.60
N ALA A 271 12.78 2.10 -28.03
CA ALA A 271 12.63 3.39 -27.35
C ALA A 271 11.17 3.85 -27.31
N GLY A 272 10.76 4.45 -26.20
CA GLY A 272 9.39 4.95 -26.00
C GLY A 272 8.32 3.87 -25.87
N ALA A 273 8.68 2.58 -25.77
CA ALA A 273 7.71 1.49 -25.67
C ALA A 273 6.90 1.54 -24.37
N GLY A 274 7.45 2.13 -23.31
CA GLY A 274 6.77 2.23 -22.02
C GLY A 274 6.51 0.88 -21.35
N PHE A 275 7.39 -0.11 -21.55
CA PHE A 275 7.24 -1.44 -20.94
C PHE A 275 7.18 -1.34 -19.42
N GLY A 276 6.23 -2.04 -18.79
CA GLY A 276 5.94 -1.91 -17.36
C GLY A 276 4.92 -0.81 -17.02
N ALA A 277 4.27 -0.18 -18.01
CA ALA A 277 3.15 0.75 -17.76
C ALA A 277 1.89 0.04 -17.26
N GLY A 278 1.72 -1.23 -17.64
CA GLY A 278 0.80 -2.18 -17.03
C GLY A 278 1.59 -3.39 -16.54
N VAL A 279 1.30 -3.86 -15.33
CA VAL A 279 1.86 -5.09 -14.76
C VAL A 279 0.74 -5.82 -14.01
N GLY A 280 0.78 -7.15 -14.02
CA GLY A 280 -0.19 -8.01 -13.31
C GLY A 280 0.29 -9.46 -13.25
N GLY A 281 -0.11 -10.19 -12.21
CA GLY A 281 -0.21 -11.65 -12.30
C GLY A 281 -1.26 -12.02 -13.34
N ALA A 282 -0.99 -13.07 -14.10
CA ALA A 282 -1.88 -13.61 -15.11
C ALA A 282 -2.68 -14.82 -14.60
N GLY A 283 -2.32 -15.39 -13.44
CA GLY A 283 -2.81 -16.72 -13.02
C GLY A 283 -2.12 -17.82 -13.80
N ASP A 284 -2.58 -19.06 -13.71
CA ASP A 284 -2.03 -20.19 -14.47
C ASP A 284 -2.72 -20.27 -15.85
N VAL A 285 -2.29 -19.43 -16.80
CA VAL A 285 -2.94 -19.34 -18.12
C VAL A 285 -2.56 -20.47 -19.06
N ASN A 286 -1.57 -21.27 -18.68
CA ASN A 286 -1.06 -22.40 -19.46
C ASN A 286 -1.31 -23.78 -18.80
N LEU A 287 -1.97 -23.80 -17.64
CA LEU A 287 -2.30 -25.00 -16.86
C LEU A 287 -1.07 -25.88 -16.53
N ASP A 288 0.06 -25.26 -16.19
CA ASP A 288 1.28 -25.98 -15.79
C ASP A 288 1.50 -26.05 -14.27
N GLY A 289 0.65 -25.38 -13.50
CA GLY A 289 0.64 -25.37 -12.04
C GLY A 289 1.52 -24.29 -11.41
N PHE A 290 1.95 -23.29 -12.18
CA PHE A 290 2.64 -22.09 -11.70
C PHE A 290 1.83 -20.85 -12.11
N ASP A 291 1.80 -19.82 -11.27
CA ASP A 291 1.21 -18.56 -11.68
C ASP A 291 2.11 -17.86 -12.72
N ASP A 292 1.49 -17.21 -13.69
CA ASP A 292 2.16 -16.52 -14.79
C ASP A 292 2.15 -14.99 -14.60
N VAL A 293 2.97 -14.26 -15.36
CA VAL A 293 3.05 -12.79 -15.30
C VAL A 293 2.75 -12.16 -16.65
N VAL A 294 2.03 -11.03 -16.63
CA VAL A 294 1.77 -10.21 -17.83
C VAL A 294 2.27 -8.78 -17.66
N ILE A 295 3.00 -8.28 -18.68
CA ILE A 295 3.55 -6.93 -18.72
C ILE A 295 3.10 -6.20 -19.98
N GLY A 296 2.61 -4.97 -19.82
CA GLY A 296 2.18 -4.11 -20.93
C GLY A 296 3.23 -3.10 -21.37
N ALA A 297 3.23 -2.80 -22.68
CA ALA A 297 4.05 -1.79 -23.33
C ALA A 297 3.20 -0.96 -24.31
N PRO A 298 2.38 -0.01 -23.82
CA PRO A 298 1.40 0.72 -24.64
C PRO A 298 2.01 1.60 -25.73
N GLY A 299 3.30 1.98 -25.61
CA GLY A 299 4.03 2.72 -26.65
C GLY A 299 4.74 1.82 -27.67
N PHE A 300 4.59 0.49 -27.60
CA PHE A 300 5.26 -0.43 -28.52
C PHE A 300 4.71 -0.27 -29.96
N ASP A 301 5.62 -0.28 -30.94
CA ASP A 301 5.30 -0.16 -32.36
C ASP A 301 5.18 -1.56 -32.95
N GLY A 302 3.97 -2.11 -32.84
CA GLY A 302 3.65 -3.44 -33.35
C GLY A 302 3.38 -3.47 -34.86
N THR A 303 2.99 -4.64 -35.35
CA THR A 303 2.68 -4.85 -36.77
C THR A 303 1.50 -4.02 -37.29
N ALA A 304 0.62 -3.57 -36.39
CA ALA A 304 -0.52 -2.71 -36.72
C ALA A 304 -0.18 -1.21 -36.80
N GLY A 305 1.06 -0.81 -36.45
CA GLY A 305 1.57 0.56 -36.60
C GLY A 305 2.06 1.19 -35.30
N THR A 306 2.40 2.48 -35.37
CA THR A 306 2.97 3.24 -34.25
C THR A 306 2.04 3.27 -33.03
N ASN A 307 2.59 3.05 -31.84
CA ASN A 307 1.89 2.98 -30.57
C ASN A 307 0.68 2.03 -30.60
N SER A 308 0.74 0.96 -31.38
CA SER A 308 -0.30 -0.08 -31.30
C SER A 308 -0.33 -0.68 -29.90
N GLY A 309 0.82 -0.70 -29.24
CA GLY A 309 1.03 -1.32 -27.94
C GLY A 309 1.23 -2.83 -28.05
N ALA A 310 1.62 -3.44 -26.94
CA ALA A 310 1.76 -4.88 -26.79
C ALA A 310 1.59 -5.30 -25.32
N ALA A 311 1.26 -6.56 -25.08
CA ALA A 311 1.40 -7.24 -23.81
C ALA A 311 2.29 -8.49 -23.97
N TYR A 312 3.11 -8.75 -22.96
CA TYR A 312 4.08 -9.85 -22.93
C TYR A 312 3.71 -10.76 -21.77
N VAL A 313 3.52 -12.04 -22.06
CA VAL A 313 3.18 -13.07 -21.09
C VAL A 313 4.44 -13.90 -20.84
N TYR A 314 4.73 -14.14 -19.57
CA TYR A 314 5.87 -14.89 -19.07
C TYR A 314 5.34 -16.00 -18.19
N PHE A 315 5.67 -17.24 -18.52
CA PHE A 315 5.22 -18.36 -17.72
C PHE A 315 6.04 -18.51 -16.44
N GLY A 316 5.34 -18.91 -15.38
CA GLY A 316 5.96 -19.34 -14.14
C GLY A 316 6.79 -20.60 -14.33
N GLY A 317 7.51 -20.99 -13.28
CA GLY A 317 8.25 -22.24 -13.30
C GLY A 317 9.25 -22.39 -12.17
N VAL A 318 9.83 -23.60 -12.10
CA VAL A 318 10.76 -23.94 -11.02
C VAL A 318 12.02 -23.08 -11.01
N GLY A 319 12.35 -22.52 -9.84
CA GLY A 319 13.61 -21.85 -9.59
C GLY A 319 13.59 -20.37 -9.98
N THR A 320 14.52 -19.94 -10.82
CA THR A 320 14.63 -18.52 -11.21
C THR A 320 13.62 -18.20 -12.30
N PHE A 321 12.86 -17.12 -12.14
CA PHE A 321 11.94 -16.62 -13.15
C PHE A 321 12.67 -16.30 -14.47
N ASP A 322 12.17 -16.84 -15.59
CA ASP A 322 12.75 -16.63 -16.93
C ASP A 322 12.45 -15.21 -17.44
N ALA A 323 13.46 -14.57 -18.03
CA ALA A 323 13.33 -13.24 -18.61
C ALA A 323 12.82 -13.25 -20.06
N THR A 324 12.57 -14.44 -20.62
CA THR A 324 12.08 -14.63 -21.99
C THR A 324 10.55 -14.69 -21.99
N ALA A 325 9.90 -13.83 -22.77
CA ALA A 325 8.45 -13.89 -22.91
C ALA A 325 8.04 -15.12 -23.73
N ASP A 326 7.07 -15.89 -23.23
CA ASP A 326 6.49 -17.06 -23.90
C ASP A 326 5.47 -16.66 -24.96
N ALA A 327 4.75 -15.56 -24.72
CA ALA A 327 3.82 -14.99 -25.69
C ALA A 327 3.94 -13.46 -25.77
N THR A 328 3.68 -12.94 -26.97
CA THR A 328 3.56 -11.49 -27.22
C THR A 328 2.27 -11.22 -27.95
N ILE A 329 1.37 -10.51 -27.27
CA ILE A 329 0.09 -10.06 -27.78
C ILE A 329 0.29 -8.65 -28.34
N GLN A 330 0.07 -8.46 -29.64
CA GLN A 330 0.27 -7.17 -30.29
C GLN A 330 -1.03 -6.40 -30.46
N GLY A 331 -0.95 -5.09 -30.33
CA GLY A 331 -2.09 -4.20 -30.47
C GLY A 331 -2.80 -4.30 -31.83
N PRO A 332 -4.13 -4.18 -31.85
CA PRO A 332 -4.95 -4.44 -33.04
C PRO A 332 -4.92 -3.30 -34.08
N ALA A 333 -4.48 -2.11 -33.68
CA ALA A 333 -4.47 -0.92 -34.53
C ALA A 333 -3.40 0.08 -34.06
N SER A 334 -2.94 0.95 -34.95
CA SER A 334 -2.08 2.08 -34.60
C SER A 334 -2.71 2.95 -33.51
N SER A 335 -1.91 3.40 -32.54
CA SER A 335 -2.33 4.23 -31.41
C SER A 335 -3.40 3.61 -30.50
N ALA A 336 -3.61 2.29 -30.55
CA ALA A 336 -4.56 1.61 -29.67
C ALA A 336 -4.07 1.53 -28.21
N ASN A 337 -2.76 1.68 -27.98
CA ASN A 337 -2.12 1.64 -26.66
C ASN A 337 -2.41 0.33 -25.89
N MET A 338 -2.35 -0.81 -26.57
CA MET A 338 -2.52 -2.12 -25.92
C MET A 338 -1.50 -2.33 -24.79
N GLY A 339 -1.97 -2.83 -23.65
CA GLY A 339 -1.13 -3.07 -22.48
C GLY A 339 -1.06 -1.87 -21.51
N ALA A 340 -1.94 -0.89 -21.65
CA ALA A 340 -2.05 0.20 -20.66
C ALA A 340 -2.53 -0.31 -19.27
N ALA A 341 -3.31 -1.38 -19.27
CA ALA A 341 -3.65 -2.19 -18.11
C ALA A 341 -3.64 -3.67 -18.54
N VAL A 342 -3.21 -4.55 -17.65
CA VAL A 342 -3.14 -6.01 -17.87
C VAL A 342 -3.46 -6.70 -16.55
N ARG A 343 -4.14 -7.85 -16.60
CA ARG A 343 -4.52 -8.62 -15.41
C ARG A 343 -5.03 -10.01 -15.80
N GLY A 344 -4.64 -11.04 -15.05
CA GLY A 344 -5.34 -12.33 -15.02
C GLY A 344 -6.73 -12.14 -14.44
N VAL A 345 -7.75 -12.56 -15.17
CA VAL A 345 -9.16 -12.38 -14.79
C VAL A 345 -9.77 -13.64 -14.16
N GLY A 346 -8.96 -14.66 -13.91
CA GLY A 346 -9.41 -15.98 -13.52
C GLY A 346 -10.15 -16.65 -14.67
N ASP A 347 -10.84 -17.75 -14.39
CA ASP A 347 -11.66 -18.46 -15.36
C ASP A 347 -13.00 -17.73 -15.61
N VAL A 348 -13.09 -16.99 -16.72
CA VAL A 348 -14.30 -16.24 -17.12
C VAL A 348 -15.18 -17.00 -18.11
N ASN A 349 -14.69 -18.16 -18.59
CA ASN A 349 -15.37 -19.01 -19.56
C ASN A 349 -15.82 -20.37 -18.96
N ASN A 350 -15.51 -20.62 -17.68
CA ASN A 350 -15.76 -21.83 -16.91
C ASN A 350 -15.17 -23.12 -17.54
N ASP A 351 -13.94 -23.06 -18.04
CA ASP A 351 -13.20 -24.21 -18.57
C ASP A 351 -12.14 -24.79 -17.61
N GLY A 352 -11.92 -24.13 -16.47
CA GLY A 352 -11.01 -24.50 -15.40
C GLY A 352 -9.57 -24.01 -15.57
N ILE A 353 -9.32 -23.08 -16.49
CA ILE A 353 -8.01 -22.45 -16.71
C ILE A 353 -8.15 -20.93 -16.54
N ASP A 354 -7.13 -20.28 -15.98
CA ASP A 354 -7.18 -18.82 -15.82
C ASP A 354 -7.07 -18.10 -17.16
N ASP A 355 -7.87 -17.05 -17.31
CA ASP A 355 -7.92 -16.22 -18.52
C ASP A 355 -7.22 -14.86 -18.32
N LEU A 356 -6.88 -14.21 -19.42
CA LEU A 356 -6.15 -12.94 -19.42
C LEU A 356 -6.97 -11.80 -20.04
N ALA A 357 -6.95 -10.62 -19.40
CA ALA A 357 -7.46 -9.38 -19.97
C ALA A 357 -6.34 -8.35 -20.26
N VAL A 358 -6.42 -7.71 -21.42
CA VAL A 358 -5.50 -6.65 -21.86
C VAL A 358 -6.26 -5.40 -22.28
N GLY A 359 -6.04 -4.31 -21.55
CA GLY A 359 -6.65 -3.00 -21.80
C GLY A 359 -6.06 -2.29 -23.02
N VAL A 360 -6.94 -1.63 -23.79
CA VAL A 360 -6.62 -0.94 -25.05
C VAL A 360 -7.29 0.44 -25.11
N PRO A 361 -6.96 1.38 -24.20
CA PRO A 361 -7.70 2.62 -23.97
C PRO A 361 -7.98 3.54 -25.15
N ARG A 362 -7.19 3.42 -26.22
CA ARG A 362 -7.29 4.26 -27.42
C ARG A 362 -7.69 3.48 -28.66
N TYR A 363 -8.19 2.25 -28.47
CA TYR A 363 -8.71 1.45 -29.56
C TYR A 363 -10.00 2.07 -30.11
N ASN A 364 -10.05 2.22 -31.44
CA ASN A 364 -11.10 2.95 -32.14
C ASN A 364 -11.81 2.05 -33.17
N PRO A 365 -12.49 0.97 -32.74
CA PRO A 365 -13.20 0.13 -33.68
C PRO A 365 -14.31 0.96 -34.36
N GLY A 366 -14.31 1.01 -35.69
CA GLY A 366 -15.35 1.73 -36.45
C GLY A 366 -15.20 3.25 -36.52
N GLY A 367 -14.05 3.83 -36.15
CA GLY A 367 -13.70 5.22 -36.45
C GLY A 367 -14.22 6.28 -35.47
N ARG A 368 -14.67 5.87 -34.28
CA ARG A 368 -14.93 6.79 -33.16
C ARG A 368 -13.63 7.01 -32.38
N PRO A 369 -13.24 8.26 -32.05
CA PRO A 369 -12.02 8.52 -31.32
C PRO A 369 -12.15 8.10 -29.85
N ASP A 370 -11.09 7.46 -29.36
CA ASP A 370 -10.85 6.96 -28.00
C ASP A 370 -12.06 6.24 -27.40
N GLN A 371 -12.53 5.16 -28.03
CA GLN A 371 -13.60 4.28 -27.50
C GLN A 371 -13.08 3.24 -26.50
N GLY A 372 -11.82 2.82 -26.68
CA GLY A 372 -11.14 1.90 -25.79
C GLY A 372 -11.77 0.51 -25.71
N GLY A 373 -11.28 -0.29 -24.77
CA GLY A 373 -11.85 -1.59 -24.42
C GLY A 373 -10.86 -2.48 -23.68
N ALA A 374 -11.24 -3.74 -23.50
CA ALA A 374 -10.37 -4.82 -23.04
C ALA A 374 -10.49 -6.02 -23.98
N PHE A 375 -9.36 -6.64 -24.32
CA PHE A 375 -9.32 -7.88 -25.09
C PHE A 375 -9.15 -9.04 -24.11
N ILE A 376 -9.96 -10.09 -24.27
CA ILE A 376 -9.91 -11.31 -23.46
C ILE A 376 -9.23 -12.42 -24.27
N TYR A 377 -8.36 -13.17 -23.61
CA TYR A 377 -7.63 -14.32 -24.14
C TYR A 377 -7.85 -15.47 -23.18
N TYR A 378 -8.42 -16.56 -23.68
CA TYR A 378 -8.66 -17.72 -22.83
C TYR A 378 -7.39 -18.51 -22.56
N GLY A 379 -7.28 -18.97 -21.32
CA GLY A 379 -6.25 -19.90 -20.89
C GLY A 379 -6.30 -21.20 -21.69
N ALA A 380 -5.13 -21.81 -21.91
CA ALA A 380 -5.06 -23.13 -22.52
C ALA A 380 -3.69 -23.75 -22.29
N SER A 381 -3.64 -25.08 -22.22
CA SER A 381 -2.36 -25.83 -22.18
C SER A 381 -1.39 -25.48 -23.32
N ASN A 382 -1.92 -24.95 -24.42
CA ASN A 382 -1.15 -24.27 -25.46
C ASN A 382 -1.72 -22.86 -25.62
N PHE A 383 -1.41 -21.98 -24.67
CA PHE A 383 -1.84 -20.59 -24.69
C PHE A 383 -1.55 -19.95 -26.05
N ASN A 384 -2.51 -19.20 -26.56
CA ASN A 384 -2.39 -18.58 -27.87
C ASN A 384 -2.80 -17.10 -27.80
N THR A 385 -2.30 -16.30 -28.74
CA THR A 385 -2.47 -14.85 -28.71
C THR A 385 -3.63 -14.35 -29.58
N THR A 386 -4.56 -15.23 -29.94
CA THR A 386 -5.81 -14.85 -30.62
C THR A 386 -6.81 -14.44 -29.57
N ALA A 387 -7.34 -13.22 -29.66
CA ALA A 387 -8.37 -12.77 -28.72
C ALA A 387 -9.68 -13.53 -28.95
N ASP A 388 -10.28 -13.98 -27.86
CA ASP A 388 -11.55 -14.70 -27.85
C ASP A 388 -12.74 -13.74 -27.73
N ALA A 389 -12.55 -12.62 -27.03
CA ALA A 389 -13.56 -11.58 -26.90
C ALA A 389 -12.96 -10.16 -26.84
N VAL A 390 -13.80 -9.16 -27.13
CA VAL A 390 -13.48 -7.74 -26.96
C VAL A 390 -14.61 -7.09 -26.18
N LEU A 391 -14.30 -6.59 -24.99
CA LEU A 391 -15.21 -5.88 -24.11
C LEU A 391 -15.08 -4.38 -24.40
N ALA A 392 -16.13 -3.79 -24.95
CA ALA A 392 -16.16 -2.37 -25.28
C ALA A 392 -17.59 -1.83 -25.23
N ILE A 393 -17.73 -0.57 -24.84
CA ILE A 393 -19.01 0.13 -24.85
C ILE A 393 -19.11 1.06 -26.05
N ASN A 394 -20.31 1.15 -26.65
CA ASN A 394 -20.56 1.92 -27.86
C ASN A 394 -21.02 3.37 -27.57
N ASP A 395 -20.32 4.07 -26.69
CA ASP A 395 -20.63 5.44 -26.28
C ASP A 395 -19.61 6.49 -26.79
N LEU A 396 -19.92 7.77 -26.60
CA LEU A 396 -19.03 8.89 -26.94
C LEU A 396 -17.97 9.06 -25.83
N SER A 397 -16.71 9.31 -26.21
CA SER A 397 -15.60 9.61 -25.30
C SER A 397 -15.36 8.54 -24.25
N VAL A 398 -14.70 7.42 -24.58
CA VAL A 398 -14.50 6.36 -23.58
C VAL A 398 -13.08 5.82 -23.59
N ASN A 399 -12.25 6.34 -22.69
CA ASN A 399 -10.94 5.81 -22.38
C ASN A 399 -11.09 4.47 -21.60
N SER A 400 -11.71 3.43 -22.19
CA SER A 400 -12.02 2.14 -21.56
C SER A 400 -10.80 1.22 -21.52
N GLY A 401 -10.58 0.53 -20.41
CA GLY A 401 -9.44 -0.39 -20.27
C GLY A 401 -8.19 0.26 -19.67
N ASN A 402 -8.35 1.32 -18.87
CA ASN A 402 -7.24 1.90 -18.08
C ASN A 402 -7.04 1.21 -16.72
N ALA A 403 -8.04 0.44 -16.28
CA ALA A 403 -8.01 -0.38 -15.09
C ALA A 403 -8.88 -1.63 -15.33
N LEU A 404 -8.49 -2.74 -14.70
CA LEU A 404 -9.14 -4.05 -14.85
C LEU A 404 -9.27 -4.71 -13.48
N ALA A 405 -10.40 -5.34 -13.23
CA ALA A 405 -10.63 -6.24 -12.10
C ALA A 405 -11.52 -7.39 -12.52
N SER A 406 -11.57 -8.42 -11.69
CA SER A 406 -12.45 -9.57 -11.87
C SER A 406 -12.89 -10.13 -10.53
N GLY A 407 -13.97 -10.90 -10.57
CA GLY A 407 -14.58 -11.62 -9.46
C GLY A 407 -16.05 -11.89 -9.79
N ASP A 408 -16.65 -12.87 -9.11
CA ASP A 408 -18.07 -13.18 -9.28
C ASP A 408 -18.93 -12.11 -8.60
N VAL A 409 -19.59 -11.24 -9.39
CA VAL A 409 -20.44 -10.15 -8.87
C VAL A 409 -21.93 -10.42 -9.07
N ASN A 410 -22.29 -11.60 -9.59
CA ASN A 410 -23.66 -12.00 -9.86
C ASN A 410 -24.10 -13.31 -9.14
N GLY A 411 -23.17 -13.95 -8.43
CA GLY A 411 -23.38 -15.15 -7.62
C GLY A 411 -23.50 -16.46 -8.42
N ASP A 412 -22.96 -16.53 -9.63
CA ASP A 412 -22.99 -17.74 -10.47
C ASP A 412 -21.72 -18.61 -10.40
N ALA A 413 -20.75 -18.19 -9.58
CA ALA A 413 -19.44 -18.79 -9.37
C ALA A 413 -18.51 -18.79 -10.60
N ILE A 414 -18.77 -17.94 -11.59
CA ILE A 414 -17.87 -17.65 -12.71
C ILE A 414 -17.30 -16.25 -12.49
N ASN A 415 -16.03 -16.03 -12.85
CA ASN A 415 -15.47 -14.69 -12.71
C ASN A 415 -16.09 -13.74 -13.74
N ASP A 416 -16.53 -12.58 -13.27
CA ASP A 416 -16.95 -11.46 -14.11
C ASP A 416 -15.77 -10.51 -14.35
N VAL A 417 -15.88 -9.63 -15.35
CA VAL A 417 -14.83 -8.67 -15.70
C VAL A 417 -15.31 -7.23 -15.54
N ILE A 418 -14.52 -6.44 -14.81
CA ILE A 418 -14.76 -5.02 -14.58
C ILE A 418 -13.75 -4.19 -15.36
N VAL A 419 -14.24 -3.30 -16.22
CA VAL A 419 -13.41 -2.43 -17.09
C VAL A 419 -13.56 -0.96 -16.70
N GLY A 420 -12.47 -0.36 -16.24
CA GLY A 420 -12.39 1.06 -15.90
C GLY A 420 -12.38 1.97 -17.13
N SER A 421 -13.25 2.98 -17.13
CA SER A 421 -13.55 3.86 -18.26
C SER A 421 -13.50 5.33 -17.86
N THR A 422 -12.30 5.85 -17.62
CA THR A 422 -12.07 7.19 -17.02
C THR A 422 -12.64 8.36 -17.82
N GLY A 423 -12.78 8.19 -19.13
CA GLY A 423 -13.31 9.21 -20.03
C GLY A 423 -14.83 9.23 -20.16
N TYR A 424 -15.54 8.25 -19.58
CA TYR A 424 -16.97 8.04 -19.82
C TYR A 424 -17.82 9.30 -19.59
N GLU A 425 -18.79 9.54 -20.48
CA GLU A 425 -19.71 10.67 -20.43
C GLU A 425 -21.16 10.19 -20.62
N SER A 426 -22.00 10.16 -19.58
CA SER A 426 -23.41 9.77 -19.74
C SER A 426 -24.25 10.82 -20.47
N SER A 427 -23.80 12.08 -20.50
CA SER A 427 -24.43 13.15 -21.27
C SER A 427 -23.50 14.36 -21.41
N ALA A 428 -23.89 15.34 -22.23
CA ALA A 428 -23.14 16.59 -22.40
C ALA A 428 -22.94 17.42 -21.10
N ASN A 429 -23.68 17.11 -20.04
CA ASN A 429 -23.53 17.77 -18.73
C ASN A 429 -22.65 16.99 -17.75
N PHE A 430 -22.27 15.76 -18.10
CA PHE A 430 -21.45 14.85 -17.29
C PHE A 430 -20.20 14.47 -18.08
N ILE A 431 -19.36 15.46 -18.36
CA ILE A 431 -18.11 15.28 -19.10
C ILE A 431 -17.05 14.65 -18.20
N ASN A 432 -16.31 13.67 -18.74
CA ASN A 432 -15.28 12.89 -18.04
C ASN A 432 -15.69 12.45 -16.61
N GLU A 433 -16.96 12.07 -16.42
CA GLU A 433 -17.38 11.58 -15.11
C GLU A 433 -16.69 10.25 -14.81
N GLY A 434 -16.47 9.44 -15.84
CA GLY A 434 -15.87 8.11 -15.72
C GLY A 434 -16.84 7.07 -15.15
N ALA A 435 -16.57 5.81 -15.45
CA ALA A 435 -17.37 4.67 -15.01
C ALA A 435 -16.54 3.40 -14.85
N ALA A 436 -17.04 2.46 -14.05
CA ALA A 436 -16.67 1.05 -14.12
C ALA A 436 -17.75 0.28 -14.88
N VAL A 437 -17.35 -0.56 -15.84
CA VAL A 437 -18.28 -1.33 -16.68
C VAL A 437 -18.17 -2.80 -16.32
N VAL A 438 -19.31 -3.42 -16.03
CA VAL A 438 -19.43 -4.83 -15.62
C VAL A 438 -19.80 -5.68 -16.84
N TYR A 439 -19.10 -6.79 -17.03
CA TYR A 439 -19.40 -7.84 -18.01
C TYR A 439 -19.41 -9.18 -17.29
N PHE A 440 -20.52 -9.91 -17.38
CA PHE A 440 -20.61 -11.21 -16.74
C PHE A 440 -19.81 -12.27 -17.48
N GLY A 441 -19.16 -13.11 -16.68
CA GLY A 441 -18.60 -14.37 -17.10
C GLY A 441 -19.68 -15.28 -17.69
N GLY A 442 -19.26 -16.35 -18.35
CA GLY A 442 -20.21 -17.26 -18.96
C GLY A 442 -19.65 -18.64 -19.18
N VAL A 443 -20.53 -19.59 -19.46
CA VAL A 443 -20.12 -20.95 -19.80
C VAL A 443 -19.68 -20.99 -21.26
N VAL A 444 -18.45 -21.43 -21.52
CA VAL A 444 -17.74 -21.47 -22.81
C VAL A 444 -17.34 -20.10 -23.35
N THR A 445 -18.14 -19.06 -23.15
CA THR A 445 -17.82 -17.70 -23.59
C THR A 445 -18.35 -16.64 -22.64
N ILE A 446 -17.56 -15.60 -22.41
CA ILE A 446 -17.97 -14.38 -21.70
C ILE A 446 -19.06 -13.60 -22.46
N ASP A 447 -19.96 -12.92 -21.74
CA ASP A 447 -20.86 -11.93 -22.35
C ASP A 447 -20.08 -10.65 -22.70
N THR A 448 -20.22 -10.21 -23.95
CA THR A 448 -19.56 -8.98 -24.43
C THR A 448 -20.48 -7.76 -24.39
N THR A 449 -21.73 -7.95 -23.95
CA THR A 449 -22.69 -6.90 -23.67
C THR A 449 -22.46 -6.40 -22.25
N PRO A 450 -22.36 -5.08 -22.01
CA PRO A 450 -22.28 -4.56 -20.65
C PRO A 450 -23.54 -4.89 -19.85
N ASP A 451 -23.38 -5.54 -18.71
CA ASP A 451 -24.47 -5.83 -17.77
C ASP A 451 -24.79 -4.63 -16.89
N ALA A 452 -23.77 -3.84 -16.54
CA ALA A 452 -23.91 -2.59 -15.83
C ALA A 452 -22.85 -1.55 -16.22
N ILE A 453 -23.24 -0.27 -16.12
CA ILE A 453 -22.34 0.87 -16.22
C ILE A 453 -22.47 1.67 -14.92
N LEU A 454 -21.46 1.55 -14.07
CA LEU A 454 -21.39 2.10 -12.73
C LEU A 454 -20.71 3.47 -12.79
N ARG A 455 -21.52 4.53 -12.73
CA ARG A 455 -21.09 5.91 -13.01
C ARG A 455 -20.68 6.62 -11.73
N SER A 456 -19.64 7.45 -11.83
CA SER A 456 -19.24 8.29 -10.69
C SER A 456 -20.31 9.33 -10.33
N GLY A 457 -21.07 9.81 -11.31
CA GLY A 457 -22.09 10.82 -11.14
C GLY A 457 -21.55 12.23 -10.85
N GLN A 458 -20.26 12.47 -11.08
CA GLN A 458 -19.62 13.78 -10.86
C GLN A 458 -18.74 14.18 -12.05
N VAL A 459 -18.91 15.42 -12.52
CA VAL A 459 -18.19 15.95 -13.67
C VAL A 459 -16.68 15.97 -13.41
N GLY A 460 -15.90 15.34 -14.28
CA GLY A 460 -14.45 15.30 -14.17
C GLY A 460 -13.91 14.39 -13.08
N ALA A 461 -14.74 13.54 -12.44
CA ALA A 461 -14.32 12.68 -11.35
C ALA A 461 -13.32 11.61 -11.78
N THR A 462 -13.36 11.22 -13.05
CA THR A 462 -12.61 10.09 -13.64
C THR A 462 -12.88 8.76 -12.93
N GLY A 463 -14.15 8.45 -12.65
CA GLY A 463 -14.56 7.13 -12.16
C GLY A 463 -14.02 5.98 -13.02
N GLY A 464 -13.71 4.86 -12.37
CA GLY A 464 -13.03 3.72 -13.00
C GLY A 464 -11.53 3.96 -13.24
N ALA A 465 -10.92 4.97 -12.60
CA ALA A 465 -9.46 5.16 -12.63
C ALA A 465 -8.69 4.02 -11.94
N SER A 466 -9.34 3.40 -10.97
CA SER A 466 -8.93 2.19 -10.28
C SER A 466 -10.19 1.37 -9.99
N VAL A 467 -10.10 0.04 -10.10
CA VAL A 467 -11.21 -0.87 -9.84
C VAL A 467 -10.73 -2.10 -9.08
N ALA A 468 -11.59 -2.65 -8.23
CA ALA A 468 -11.40 -3.91 -7.53
C ALA A 468 -12.76 -4.59 -7.31
N VAL A 469 -12.73 -5.87 -6.95
CA VAL A 469 -13.91 -6.65 -6.56
C VAL A 469 -13.63 -7.28 -5.20
N GLY A 470 -14.62 -7.32 -4.32
CA GLY A 470 -14.54 -8.00 -3.03
C GLY A 470 -15.89 -8.06 -2.32
N ASP A 471 -16.09 -9.00 -1.41
CA ASP A 471 -17.33 -9.16 -0.64
C ASP A 471 -17.31 -8.24 0.60
N PHE A 472 -17.71 -6.98 0.41
CA PHE A 472 -17.66 -5.96 1.47
C PHE A 472 -18.90 -5.98 2.36
N ASN A 473 -19.98 -6.64 1.95
CA ASN A 473 -21.23 -6.73 2.71
C ASN A 473 -21.42 -8.09 3.43
N GLY A 474 -20.62 -9.11 3.05
CA GLY A 474 -20.56 -10.43 3.66
C GLY A 474 -21.66 -11.39 3.18
N ASP A 475 -22.20 -11.19 1.98
CA ASP A 475 -23.26 -12.01 1.40
C ASP A 475 -22.76 -13.16 0.51
N GLY A 476 -21.43 -13.23 0.31
CA GLY A 476 -20.76 -14.23 -0.51
C GLY A 476 -20.75 -13.92 -2.00
N ILE A 477 -21.20 -12.73 -2.42
CA ILE A 477 -21.14 -12.23 -3.79
C ILE A 477 -20.15 -11.05 -3.83
N GLY A 478 -19.32 -10.97 -4.86
CA GLY A 478 -18.38 -9.88 -5.04
C GLY A 478 -19.10 -8.55 -5.29
N ASP A 479 -18.62 -7.50 -4.64
CA ASP A 479 -19.05 -6.13 -4.82
C ASP A 479 -18.04 -5.36 -5.68
N VAL A 480 -18.51 -4.43 -6.49
CA VAL A 480 -17.64 -3.63 -7.37
C VAL A 480 -17.18 -2.36 -6.66
N LEU A 481 -15.86 -2.16 -6.61
CA LEU A 481 -15.20 -0.97 -6.11
C LEU A 481 -14.67 -0.10 -7.26
N SER A 482 -14.95 1.21 -7.24
CA SER A 482 -14.39 2.15 -8.22
C SER A 482 -13.85 3.41 -7.55
N GLY A 483 -12.59 3.74 -7.84
CA GLY A 483 -11.97 5.01 -7.49
C GLY A 483 -12.25 6.12 -8.52
N ALA A 484 -12.48 7.33 -8.01
CA ALA A 484 -12.67 8.57 -8.78
C ALA A 484 -11.80 9.69 -8.14
N PRO A 485 -10.47 9.66 -8.36
CA PRO A 485 -9.51 10.46 -7.60
C PRO A 485 -9.64 11.97 -7.81
N LEU A 486 -10.26 12.41 -8.91
CA LEU A 486 -10.46 13.83 -9.22
C LEU A 486 -11.82 14.35 -8.76
N SER A 487 -12.59 13.54 -8.04
CA SER A 487 -13.91 13.94 -7.54
C SER A 487 -13.82 15.16 -6.64
N SER A 488 -14.70 16.12 -6.90
CA SER A 488 -14.92 17.30 -6.05
C SER A 488 -16.23 17.24 -5.28
N ALA A 489 -16.78 16.04 -5.06
CA ALA A 489 -18.07 15.85 -4.41
C ALA A 489 -18.08 16.28 -2.93
N ALA A 490 -16.98 16.04 -2.20
CA ALA A 490 -16.82 16.46 -0.80
C ALA A 490 -16.11 17.82 -0.68
N THR A 491 -14.91 17.93 -1.24
CA THR A 491 -14.15 19.18 -1.40
C THR A 491 -13.29 19.09 -2.67
N THR A 492 -12.66 20.19 -3.08
CA THR A 492 -11.94 20.30 -4.36
C THR A 492 -10.92 19.17 -4.54
N GLU A 493 -11.15 18.34 -5.56
CA GLU A 493 -10.28 17.22 -5.96
C GLU A 493 -9.83 16.34 -4.77
N ALA A 494 -10.69 16.18 -3.77
CA ALA A 494 -10.41 15.26 -2.67
C ALA A 494 -10.39 13.81 -3.14
N GLY A 495 -11.15 13.51 -4.19
CA GLY A 495 -11.37 12.14 -4.64
C GLY A 495 -12.47 11.44 -3.86
N MET A 496 -12.93 10.32 -4.41
CA MET A 496 -13.89 9.44 -3.76
C MET A 496 -13.71 8.01 -4.24
N VAL A 497 -14.26 7.08 -3.47
CA VAL A 497 -14.38 5.66 -3.83
C VAL A 497 -15.84 5.27 -3.65
N GLN A 498 -16.40 4.55 -4.62
CA GLN A 498 -17.79 4.09 -4.61
C GLN A 498 -17.86 2.57 -4.68
N VAL A 499 -18.87 2.01 -4.01
CA VAL A 499 -19.15 0.58 -3.93
C VAL A 499 -20.56 0.31 -4.41
N TRP A 500 -20.71 -0.72 -5.23
CA TRP A 500 -21.99 -1.29 -5.67
C TRP A 500 -22.02 -2.74 -5.27
N PHE A 501 -23.04 -3.13 -4.51
CA PHE A 501 -23.16 -4.48 -4.02
C PHE A 501 -23.58 -5.43 -5.14
N GLY A 502 -22.86 -6.56 -5.23
CA GLY A 502 -23.21 -7.66 -6.10
C GLY A 502 -24.58 -8.22 -5.74
N ASN A 503 -25.25 -8.85 -6.70
CA ASN A 503 -26.51 -9.53 -6.40
C ASN A 503 -26.81 -10.63 -7.40
N THR A 504 -27.61 -11.60 -6.96
CA THR A 504 -28.17 -12.59 -7.88
C THR A 504 -29.19 -11.93 -8.81
N GLY A 505 -28.91 -11.90 -10.11
CA GLY A 505 -29.84 -11.43 -11.14
C GLY A 505 -29.32 -10.22 -11.92
N SER A 506 -30.17 -9.21 -12.11
CA SER A 506 -29.77 -8.00 -12.83
C SER A 506 -29.02 -7.07 -11.88
N PHE A 507 -27.78 -6.75 -12.23
CA PHE A 507 -26.92 -5.85 -11.46
C PHE A 507 -27.59 -4.47 -11.28
N ASP A 508 -27.72 -4.00 -10.03
CA ASP A 508 -28.25 -2.66 -9.76
C ASP A 508 -27.13 -1.62 -9.89
N THR A 509 -27.46 -0.47 -10.45
CA THR A 509 -26.50 0.62 -10.69
C THR A 509 -26.57 1.71 -9.63
N LEU A 510 -27.42 1.55 -8.61
CA LEU A 510 -27.47 2.42 -7.44
C LEU A 510 -26.22 2.22 -6.58
N VAL A 511 -25.54 3.33 -6.26
CA VAL A 511 -24.38 3.31 -5.36
C VAL A 511 -24.85 2.98 -3.95
N ASP A 512 -24.27 1.94 -3.35
CA ASP A 512 -24.56 1.54 -1.96
C ASP A 512 -23.74 2.34 -0.96
N VAL A 513 -22.45 2.52 -1.27
CA VAL A 513 -21.52 3.21 -0.37
C VAL A 513 -20.63 4.18 -1.13
N THR A 514 -20.34 5.33 -0.51
CA THR A 514 -19.34 6.28 -0.99
C THR A 514 -18.43 6.69 0.14
N LEU A 515 -17.13 6.50 -0.05
CA LEU A 515 -16.06 7.03 0.79
C LEU A 515 -15.49 8.28 0.13
N PHE A 516 -15.36 9.35 0.89
CA PHE A 516 -14.83 10.61 0.39
C PHE A 516 -13.43 10.87 0.93
N GLY A 517 -12.57 11.45 0.08
CA GLY A 517 -11.39 12.15 0.57
C GLY A 517 -11.80 13.28 1.51
N THR A 518 -10.95 13.53 2.50
CA THR A 518 -11.11 14.54 3.54
C THR A 518 -10.34 15.83 3.24
N ASP A 519 -9.28 15.75 2.41
CA ASP A 519 -8.37 16.86 2.12
C ASP A 519 -8.45 17.31 0.66
N MET A 520 -8.14 18.59 0.41
CA MET A 520 -8.12 19.10 -0.96
C MET A 520 -6.93 18.53 -1.75
N VAL A 521 -7.19 18.08 -2.98
CA VAL A 521 -6.16 17.61 -3.92
C VAL A 521 -5.35 16.43 -3.38
N GLU A 522 -5.99 15.48 -2.67
CA GLU A 522 -5.31 14.30 -2.11
C GLU A 522 -5.33 13.07 -3.03
N ASP A 523 -6.12 13.10 -4.11
CA ASP A 523 -6.36 12.00 -5.05
C ASP A 523 -6.90 10.72 -4.38
N PHE A 524 -7.80 10.83 -3.40
CA PHE A 524 -8.36 9.65 -2.72
C PHE A 524 -9.07 8.73 -3.73
N GLY A 525 -8.68 7.46 -3.78
CA GLY A 525 -9.16 6.51 -4.80
C GLY A 525 -8.25 6.40 -6.02
N ARG A 526 -7.04 6.97 -5.98
CA ARG A 526 -6.04 6.82 -7.05
C ARG A 526 -5.73 5.34 -7.34
N SER A 527 -5.59 4.57 -6.28
CA SER A 527 -5.43 3.12 -6.29
C SER A 527 -6.41 2.55 -5.26
N VAL A 528 -6.96 1.37 -5.58
CA VAL A 528 -7.81 0.62 -4.67
C VAL A 528 -7.42 -0.85 -4.75
N ALA A 529 -7.56 -1.55 -3.62
CA ALA A 529 -7.38 -3.00 -3.54
C ALA A 529 -8.31 -3.58 -2.47
N THR A 530 -8.64 -4.85 -2.66
CA THR A 530 -9.40 -5.65 -1.69
C THR A 530 -8.43 -6.39 -0.80
N LEU A 531 -8.65 -6.31 0.51
CA LEU A 531 -8.04 -7.16 1.51
C LEU A 531 -9.05 -8.25 1.87
N PRO A 532 -8.66 -9.54 1.89
CA PRO A 532 -9.54 -10.60 2.39
C PRO A 532 -9.86 -10.37 3.87
N ASP A 533 -10.97 -10.93 4.36
CA ASP A 533 -11.42 -10.80 5.77
C ASP A 533 -10.29 -11.10 6.77
N ILE A 534 -9.72 -10.03 7.34
CA ILE A 534 -8.55 -10.08 8.22
C ILE A 534 -8.91 -9.82 9.67
N ASN A 535 -10.13 -9.40 9.94
CA ASN A 535 -10.67 -9.23 11.29
C ASN A 535 -11.63 -10.36 11.69
N ASP A 536 -11.82 -11.36 10.81
CA ASP A 536 -12.72 -12.52 10.95
C ASP A 536 -14.19 -12.10 11.16
N ASP A 537 -14.64 -11.00 10.52
CA ASP A 537 -16.01 -10.46 10.65
C ASP A 537 -16.99 -10.88 9.54
N GLY A 538 -16.49 -11.70 8.60
CA GLY A 538 -17.20 -12.22 7.44
C GLY A 538 -17.28 -11.26 6.26
N ARG A 539 -16.55 -10.14 6.27
CA ARG A 539 -16.47 -9.18 5.16
C ARG A 539 -15.01 -8.92 4.81
N GLU A 540 -14.75 -8.80 3.52
CA GLU A 540 -13.48 -8.30 3.02
C GLU A 540 -13.36 -6.79 3.28
N GLU A 541 -12.13 -6.26 3.28
CA GLU A 541 -11.80 -4.88 3.63
C GLU A 541 -11.24 -4.12 2.43
N ILE A 542 -11.23 -2.78 2.55
CA ILE A 542 -10.78 -1.91 1.46
C ILE A 542 -9.47 -1.24 1.83
N VAL A 543 -8.54 -1.21 0.87
CA VAL A 543 -7.35 -0.37 0.90
C VAL A 543 -7.44 0.69 -0.21
N VAL A 544 -7.18 1.94 0.15
CA VAL A 544 -7.28 3.09 -0.76
C VAL A 544 -5.99 3.91 -0.71
N GLY A 545 -5.38 4.15 -1.87
CA GLY A 545 -4.28 5.11 -2.02
C GLY A 545 -4.78 6.55 -2.20
N ALA A 546 -4.12 7.47 -1.51
CA ALA A 546 -4.30 8.92 -1.59
C ALA A 546 -2.90 9.59 -1.69
N PRO A 547 -2.24 9.52 -2.87
CA PRO A 547 -0.83 9.88 -3.02
C PRO A 547 -0.50 11.34 -2.76
N ARG A 548 -1.51 12.20 -2.66
CA ARG A 548 -1.34 13.62 -2.36
C ARG A 548 -1.93 14.01 -1.00
N SER A 549 -2.25 13.03 -0.16
CA SER A 549 -2.70 13.28 1.21
C SER A 549 -1.62 14.00 2.02
N TYR A 550 -2.09 14.84 2.94
CA TYR A 550 -1.26 15.55 3.90
C TYR A 550 -1.14 14.72 5.17
N ASN A 551 0.07 14.49 5.64
CA ASN A 551 0.28 13.86 6.94
C ASN A 551 -0.14 14.80 8.09
N GLY A 552 -0.02 14.30 9.33
CA GLY A 552 -0.34 15.03 10.55
C GLY A 552 0.47 16.33 10.80
N PHE A 553 1.39 16.69 9.91
CA PHE A 553 2.21 17.92 9.93
C PHE A 553 1.89 18.88 8.78
N GLY A 554 0.95 18.54 7.90
CA GLY A 554 0.63 19.35 6.73
C GLY A 554 1.68 19.24 5.62
N LEU A 555 2.45 18.15 5.59
CA LEU A 555 3.33 17.80 4.47
C LEU A 555 2.62 16.80 3.57
N ARG A 556 2.68 17.01 2.26
CA ARG A 556 2.06 16.13 1.27
C ARG A 556 2.94 14.91 0.99
N THR A 557 2.96 13.96 1.91
CA THR A 557 3.77 12.74 1.78
C THR A 557 3.03 11.61 1.08
N GLY A 558 1.70 11.69 0.97
CA GLY A 558 0.87 10.61 0.46
C GLY A 558 0.57 9.56 1.52
N GLU A 559 -0.58 8.91 1.38
CA GLU A 559 -1.07 7.92 2.33
C GLU A 559 -1.69 6.71 1.62
N VAL A 560 -1.64 5.55 2.30
CA VAL A 560 -2.49 4.39 2.02
C VAL A 560 -3.39 4.17 3.23
N LYS A 561 -4.70 4.18 3.00
CA LYS A 561 -5.75 4.16 4.02
C LYS A 561 -6.51 2.84 3.95
N LEU A 562 -6.59 2.11 5.05
CA LEU A 562 -7.38 0.88 5.17
C LEU A 562 -8.69 1.18 5.91
N TYR A 563 -9.80 0.68 5.39
CA TYR A 563 -11.13 0.79 6.00
C TYR A 563 -11.71 -0.58 6.27
N PHE A 564 -12.20 -0.79 7.49
CA PHE A 564 -12.96 -1.98 7.83
C PHE A 564 -14.38 -1.87 7.32
N SER A 565 -14.85 -2.95 6.71
CA SER A 565 -16.21 -3.07 6.20
C SER A 565 -17.19 -3.34 7.32
N ALA A 566 -18.39 -2.79 7.17
CA ALA A 566 -19.50 -2.96 8.08
C ALA A 566 -20.76 -3.33 7.27
N PRO A 567 -21.77 -3.98 7.87
CA PRO A 567 -22.95 -4.46 7.13
C PRO A 567 -23.74 -3.41 6.34
N ASN A 568 -23.50 -2.11 6.55
CA ASN A 568 -24.15 -1.03 5.80
C ASN A 568 -23.16 0.07 5.38
N GLY A 569 -21.88 -0.25 5.19
CA GLY A 569 -20.86 0.72 4.81
C GLY A 569 -19.47 0.36 5.31
N PHE A 570 -18.72 1.36 5.76
CA PHE A 570 -17.36 1.16 6.29
C PHE A 570 -17.17 1.98 7.57
N SER A 571 -16.05 1.76 8.24
CA SER A 571 -15.59 2.62 9.33
C SER A 571 -15.58 4.10 8.92
N SER A 572 -16.05 4.99 9.81
CA SER A 572 -16.12 6.44 9.53
C SER A 572 -14.76 7.13 9.42
N SER A 573 -13.70 6.43 9.82
CA SER A 573 -12.30 6.83 9.70
C SER A 573 -11.48 5.62 9.25
N PRO A 574 -10.32 5.81 8.62
CA PRO A 574 -9.40 4.71 8.34
C PRO A 574 -9.08 3.94 9.61
N SER A 575 -9.16 2.61 9.54
CA SER A 575 -8.70 1.70 10.60
C SER A 575 -7.17 1.67 10.70
N LEU A 576 -6.48 1.99 9.60
CA LEU A 576 -5.04 2.18 9.53
C LEU A 576 -4.69 3.19 8.44
N VAL A 577 -3.64 3.96 8.71
CA VAL A 577 -3.00 4.85 7.74
C VAL A 577 -1.52 4.51 7.67
N LEU A 578 -1.03 4.19 6.47
CA LEU A 578 0.39 4.12 6.14
C LEU A 578 0.79 5.44 5.48
N GLU A 579 1.89 6.03 5.93
CA GLU A 579 2.33 7.35 5.48
C GLU A 579 3.65 7.24 4.69
N GLY A 580 3.74 7.98 3.59
CA GLY A 580 4.98 8.17 2.82
C GLY A 580 6.05 8.92 3.60
N THR A 581 7.30 8.90 3.11
CA THR A 581 8.44 9.51 3.82
C THR A 581 8.86 10.85 3.27
N GLN A 582 8.50 11.14 2.03
CA GLN A 582 9.00 12.30 1.33
C GLN A 582 7.84 13.12 0.75
N THR A 583 7.94 14.43 0.88
CA THR A 583 6.94 15.34 0.33
C THR A 583 6.93 15.25 -1.20
N ASP A 584 5.73 15.23 -1.78
CA ASP A 584 5.47 15.16 -3.22
C ASP A 584 5.99 13.88 -3.91
N ALA A 585 6.36 12.84 -3.14
CA ALA A 585 6.87 11.57 -3.67
C ALA A 585 5.77 10.56 -4.08
N LEU A 586 4.50 10.90 -3.81
CA LEU A 586 3.29 10.20 -4.28
C LEU A 586 3.08 8.81 -3.68
N PHE A 587 3.40 8.60 -2.41
CA PHE A 587 3.20 7.31 -1.72
C PHE A 587 1.73 6.86 -1.74
N GLY A 588 1.46 5.63 -2.18
CA GLY A 588 0.11 5.11 -2.40
C GLY A 588 -0.40 5.30 -3.84
N ASN A 589 0.48 5.64 -4.79
CA ASN A 589 0.10 5.74 -6.20
C ASN A 589 -0.44 4.43 -6.77
N SER A 590 0.12 3.32 -6.30
CA SER A 590 -0.33 1.95 -6.54
C SER A 590 -0.29 1.15 -5.24
N VAL A 591 -1.16 0.15 -5.14
CA VAL A 591 -1.25 -0.77 -4.01
C VAL A 591 -1.45 -2.18 -4.56
N ALA A 592 -0.81 -3.17 -3.94
CA ALA A 592 -1.05 -4.59 -4.19
C ALA A 592 -1.14 -5.35 -2.87
N ILE A 593 -1.94 -6.41 -2.87
CA ILE A 593 -2.19 -7.29 -1.72
C ILE A 593 -1.76 -8.71 -2.09
N GLY A 594 -1.09 -9.40 -1.16
CA GLY A 594 -0.66 -10.79 -1.36
C GLY A 594 -0.11 -11.40 -0.08
N ARG A 595 0.17 -12.70 -0.11
CA ARG A 595 0.91 -13.40 0.95
C ARG A 595 2.38 -13.37 0.60
N PHE A 596 3.00 -12.23 0.82
CA PHE A 596 4.35 -11.95 0.36
C PHE A 596 5.42 -12.54 1.29
N ASN A 597 5.08 -13.10 2.44
CA ASN A 597 6.01 -13.86 3.27
C ASN A 597 5.48 -15.25 3.62
N SER A 598 6.30 -16.06 4.30
CA SER A 598 5.92 -17.43 4.69
C SER A 598 4.95 -17.52 5.88
N ASP A 599 4.35 -16.40 6.31
CA ASP A 599 3.25 -16.41 7.26
C ASP A 599 1.91 -16.66 6.54
N SER A 600 0.79 -16.53 7.25
CA SER A 600 -0.54 -16.86 6.70
C SER A 600 -1.42 -15.62 6.52
N LEU A 601 -0.86 -14.45 6.83
CA LEU A 601 -1.51 -13.15 6.79
C LEU A 601 -1.27 -12.53 5.42
N PHE A 602 -2.17 -11.61 5.06
CA PHE A 602 -2.00 -10.78 3.88
C PHE A 602 -1.13 -9.57 4.21
N ASP A 603 -0.33 -9.19 3.23
CA ASP A 603 0.65 -8.13 3.26
C ASP A 603 0.23 -7.03 2.27
N VAL A 604 0.76 -5.82 2.47
CA VAL A 604 0.46 -4.65 1.64
C VAL A 604 1.73 -4.16 0.97
N ALA A 605 1.74 -4.10 -0.35
CA ALA A 605 2.75 -3.38 -1.12
C ALA A 605 2.20 -2.02 -1.58
N ALA A 606 2.98 -0.95 -1.45
CA ALA A 606 2.60 0.41 -1.81
C ALA A 606 3.70 1.10 -2.63
N GLY A 607 3.31 1.79 -3.70
CA GLY A 607 4.23 2.48 -4.61
C GLY A 607 4.39 3.97 -4.31
N GLU A 608 5.62 4.48 -4.45
CA GLU A 608 6.01 5.89 -4.30
C GLU A 608 6.90 6.31 -5.49
N PRO A 609 6.31 6.57 -6.67
CA PRO A 609 7.06 6.71 -7.92
C PRO A 609 7.93 7.97 -8.03
N ALA A 610 7.76 8.93 -7.13
CA ALA A 610 8.51 10.18 -7.11
C ALA A 610 9.52 10.29 -5.97
N LEU A 611 9.93 9.16 -5.36
CA LEU A 611 10.94 9.15 -4.29
C LEU A 611 12.34 9.57 -4.81
N ASP A 612 12.85 10.67 -4.28
CA ASP A 612 14.23 11.13 -4.40
C ASP A 612 15.13 10.44 -3.36
N ILE A 613 16.15 9.70 -3.81
CA ILE A 613 17.22 9.16 -2.93
C ILE A 613 18.32 10.19 -2.64
N SER A 614 18.34 11.28 -3.40
CA SER A 614 19.12 12.50 -3.18
C SER A 614 18.46 13.65 -3.94
N PRO A 615 18.70 14.92 -3.60
CA PRO A 615 17.94 16.04 -4.16
C PRO A 615 17.89 16.04 -5.70
N GLY A 616 16.69 15.85 -6.27
CA GLY A 616 16.45 15.84 -7.72
C GLY A 616 16.80 14.53 -8.42
N VAL A 617 17.03 13.44 -7.68
CA VAL A 617 17.35 12.11 -8.23
C VAL A 617 16.21 11.13 -7.89
N ASN A 618 15.10 11.28 -8.63
CA ASN A 618 13.87 10.51 -8.44
C ASN A 618 14.06 9.06 -8.89
N ASN A 619 14.25 8.11 -7.97
CA ASN A 619 14.37 6.70 -8.32
C ASN A 619 13.04 5.95 -8.32
N GLY A 620 12.01 6.52 -7.70
CA GLY A 620 10.81 5.81 -7.30
C GLY A 620 11.11 4.67 -6.30
N ALA A 621 10.07 4.21 -5.63
CA ALA A 621 10.16 3.07 -4.72
C ALA A 621 8.87 2.26 -4.67
N PHE A 622 9.01 1.04 -4.15
CA PHE A 622 7.91 0.37 -3.47
C PHE A 622 8.29 0.03 -2.04
N TYR A 623 7.26 -0.07 -1.22
CA TYR A 623 7.30 -0.42 0.19
C TYR A 623 6.44 -1.65 0.40
N LEU A 624 6.97 -2.65 1.08
CA LEU A 624 6.24 -3.84 1.47
C LEU A 624 6.07 -3.84 2.99
N TYR A 625 4.85 -4.04 3.42
CA TYR A 625 4.48 -4.09 4.81
C TYR A 625 3.83 -5.43 5.10
N PHE A 626 4.46 -6.21 5.97
CA PHE A 626 3.96 -7.52 6.32
C PHE A 626 2.77 -7.40 7.28
N GLY A 627 1.77 -8.26 7.12
CA GLY A 627 0.56 -8.26 7.93
C GLY A 627 0.82 -8.54 9.41
N GLN A 628 1.90 -9.26 9.72
CA GLN A 628 2.38 -9.37 11.11
C GLN A 628 2.90 -8.04 11.70
N SER A 629 3.46 -7.16 10.85
CA SER A 629 4.06 -5.85 11.17
C SER A 629 3.08 -4.68 11.01
N ILE A 630 1.86 -4.93 10.52
CA ILE A 630 0.76 -3.99 10.51
C ILE A 630 -0.33 -4.58 11.39
N LYS A 631 -0.64 -3.96 12.54
CA LYS A 631 -1.73 -4.46 13.39
C LYS A 631 -3.12 -4.08 12.91
N VAL A 632 -3.47 -4.61 11.76
CA VAL A 632 -4.85 -4.75 11.33
C VAL A 632 -5.20 -6.23 11.11
N PHE A 633 -4.20 -7.09 10.87
CA PHE A 633 -4.40 -8.44 10.33
C PHE A 633 -4.72 -9.54 11.35
N LYS A 634 -4.92 -9.16 12.62
CA LYS A 634 -5.48 -10.02 13.67
C LYS A 634 -5.72 -9.18 14.90
N ASN A 635 -6.93 -8.66 15.02
CA ASN A 635 -7.68 -8.51 16.27
C ASN A 635 -9.02 -7.91 15.90
N GLY A 636 -10.07 -8.74 15.92
CA GLY A 636 -11.43 -8.25 16.04
C GLY A 636 -11.49 -7.20 17.15
N PHE A 637 -11.88 -5.98 16.79
CA PHE A 637 -12.32 -4.97 17.72
C PHE A 637 -13.77 -4.66 17.38
N GLU A 638 -14.67 -5.24 18.18
CA GLU A 638 -15.78 -4.47 18.76
C GLU A 638 -15.27 -3.72 20.00
#